data_AF-A0A1D6J3I1-F1
#
_entry.id   AF-A0A1D6J3I1-F1
#
_cell.length_a   1.000
_cell.length_b   1.000
_cell.length_c   1.000
_cell.angle_alpha   90.00
_cell.angle_beta   90.00
_cell.angle_gamma   90.00
#
_symmetry.space_group_name_H-M   'P 1'
#
loop_
_entity.id
_entity.type
_entity.pdbx_description
1 polymer ?
#
loop_
_entity_poly.entity_id
_entity_poly.type
_entity_poly.pdbx_seq_one_letter_code
_entity_poly.pdbx_strand_id
1 'polypeptide(L)'
;MHGVALNNPYQPLSVIDLKRCSARNNRTTYCYDFPLAFETALQKSWQSNCSSVPEGSENSKSYVKSTELVFAEKHGSWGTPIIPMERPAGLNDIGMVAWILEMSTPEFPNGRQIIVVANDITFRAGSFGPREDAFFEAVTNLACERKLPLIYLAANSGARIGIADEVKSCFRVGWSDERSPERGFQYIYLTEEDYARISSSVIAHKLQLDNGEIRWIIDSVVGKEDGLGVENIHGSAAIASAYSRAYEETFTLTFVTGRTVGIGAYLARLGIRCIQRLDQPIILTGFSALNKLLGREVYSSHMQLGGPKIMATNGVVHLTVSDDLEGVSNILRWLSYVPANIGGPLPITKPLDPPDRPVAYIPENTCDPRAAIRGVDDSQGKWLGGMFDKDSFVETFEGWAKTVVTGRAKLGGIPVGVIAVETQTMMQLIPADPGQLDSHERSVPRAGQVWFPDSATKTAQALLDFNREGLPLFILANWRGFSGGQRDLFEGILQAGSAIVENLRTYNQPAFVYIPMAGELRGGAWVVIDSKINPDRIECYAERTAKGNVLEPQGLIEIKFRSEELQDCMGRLDPELINLKAKLQDAKHGNGSLPDIESLQKSIEARTKQLLPLYTQIAVRFAELHDTSLRMAAKGVIKKVVDWEESRSFFYKRLRRRISEDLLAKEIRRIIGDNFTHQSAMELINEWYLASQATTGSTAGWDDDDAFVAWKDSPENYKGYIQELRAQKVSQSLSDLADSSSDLQAFSQGLSTLLDKMDPSQRVKFVQEVKKVLG
;
A
#
# COMPACT_ATOMS: atom_id res chain seq x y z
N MET A 1 -24.91 43.39 0.92
CA MET A 1 -24.26 44.33 -0.02
C MET A 1 -24.55 45.75 0.46
N HIS A 2 -23.53 46.49 0.91
CA HIS A 2 -23.64 47.91 1.21
C HIS A 2 -22.96 48.67 0.06
N GLY A 3 -23.63 49.67 -0.54
CA GLY A 3 -23.08 50.47 -1.65
C GLY A 3 -23.39 50.00 -3.07
N VAL A 4 -24.28 49.03 -3.27
CA VAL A 4 -24.73 48.61 -4.61
C VAL A 4 -26.09 49.25 -4.92
N ALA A 5 -26.22 49.91 -6.08
CA ALA A 5 -27.44 50.58 -6.49
C ALA A 5 -28.61 49.56 -6.64
N LEU A 6 -29.81 49.92 -6.17
CA LEU A 6 -31.01 49.08 -6.17
C LEU A 6 -31.45 48.60 -7.56
N ASN A 7 -30.99 49.27 -8.62
CA ASN A 7 -31.30 48.98 -10.01
C ASN A 7 -30.24 48.11 -10.71
N ASN A 8 -29.24 47.61 -9.99
CA ASN A 8 -28.21 46.76 -10.58
C ASN A 8 -28.83 45.38 -10.91
N PRO A 9 -28.89 44.94 -12.18
CA PRO A 9 -29.47 43.65 -12.53
C PRO A 9 -28.69 42.52 -11.86
N TYR A 10 -29.38 41.50 -11.35
CA TYR A 10 -28.73 40.28 -10.88
C TYR A 10 -27.86 39.73 -12.01
N GLN A 11 -26.55 39.57 -11.76
CA GLN A 11 -25.66 39.06 -12.79
C GLN A 11 -26.00 37.59 -13.10
N PRO A 12 -26.11 37.21 -14.38
CA PRO A 12 -26.29 35.82 -14.75
C PRO A 12 -25.06 35.01 -14.33
N LEU A 13 -25.26 33.73 -14.02
CA LEU A 13 -24.18 32.82 -13.70
C LEU A 13 -23.18 32.74 -14.86
N SER A 14 -21.88 32.80 -14.55
CA SER A 14 -20.84 32.59 -15.57
C SER A 14 -20.82 31.14 -16.05
N VAL A 15 -20.13 30.86 -17.16
CA VAL A 15 -19.93 29.49 -17.66
C VAL A 15 -19.29 28.58 -16.59
N ILE A 16 -18.34 29.12 -15.82
CA ILE A 16 -17.70 28.39 -14.72
C ILE A 16 -18.70 28.12 -13.60
N ASP A 17 -19.56 29.08 -13.26
CA ASP A 17 -20.57 28.87 -12.22
C ASP A 17 -21.59 27.80 -12.63
N LEU A 18 -21.98 27.74 -13.91
CA LEU A 18 -22.81 26.66 -14.44
C LEU A 18 -22.11 25.30 -14.35
N LYS A 19 -20.81 25.22 -14.68
CA LYS A 19 -20.01 24.00 -14.50
C LYS A 19 -19.93 23.60 -13.02
N ARG A 20 -19.71 24.55 -12.10
CA ARG A 20 -19.74 24.30 -10.64
C ARG A 20 -21.09 23.80 -10.15
N CYS A 21 -22.19 24.38 -10.63
CA CYS A 21 -23.54 23.90 -10.34
C CYS A 21 -23.74 22.46 -10.85
N SER A 22 -23.28 22.15 -12.07
CA SER A 22 -23.34 20.80 -12.63
C SER A 22 -22.54 19.77 -11.81
N ALA A 23 -21.32 20.13 -11.39
CA ALA A 23 -20.50 19.28 -10.52
C ALA A 23 -21.19 19.05 -9.16
N ARG A 24 -21.75 20.10 -8.55
CA ARG A 24 -22.51 20.01 -7.30
C ARG A 24 -23.75 19.13 -7.41
N ASN A 25 -24.46 19.18 -8.55
CA ASN A 25 -25.59 18.28 -8.82
C ASN A 25 -25.15 16.80 -8.91
N ASN A 26 -23.91 16.56 -9.35
CA ASN A 26 -23.26 15.25 -9.28
C ASN A 26 -22.54 14.98 -7.95
N ARG A 27 -22.77 15.84 -6.93
CA ARG A 27 -22.25 15.74 -5.55
C ARG A 27 -20.72 15.73 -5.45
N THR A 28 -20.02 16.42 -6.34
CA THR A 28 -18.55 16.54 -6.34
C THR A 28 -18.13 18.00 -6.56
N THR A 29 -16.87 18.30 -6.25
CA THR A 29 -16.21 19.58 -6.53
C THR A 29 -15.87 19.69 -8.02
N TYR A 30 -16.01 20.88 -8.59
CA TYR A 30 -15.60 21.11 -9.98
C TYR A 30 -14.09 20.93 -10.13
N CYS A 31 -13.63 20.24 -11.18
CA CYS A 31 -12.24 19.77 -11.30
C CYS A 31 -11.20 20.90 -11.15
N TYR A 32 -11.46 22.11 -11.68
CA TYR A 32 -10.55 23.25 -11.57
C TYR A 32 -10.51 23.92 -10.19
N ASP A 33 -11.41 23.57 -9.28
CA ASP A 33 -11.40 24.08 -7.90
C ASP A 33 -10.50 23.21 -6.97
N PHE A 34 -10.03 22.04 -7.42
CA PHE A 34 -9.15 21.18 -6.62
C PHE A 34 -7.79 21.79 -6.28
N PRO A 35 -7.07 22.50 -7.17
CA PRO A 35 -5.84 23.20 -6.79
C PRO A 35 -6.02 24.14 -5.59
N LEU A 36 -7.18 24.82 -5.49
CA LEU A 36 -7.53 25.63 -4.32
C LEU A 36 -7.86 24.78 -3.09
N ALA A 37 -8.47 23.61 -3.26
CA ALA A 37 -8.66 22.66 -2.16
C ALA A 37 -7.32 22.14 -1.61
N PHE A 38 -6.32 21.87 -2.46
CA PHE A 38 -4.96 21.53 -2.07
C PHE A 38 -4.30 22.67 -1.29
N GLU A 39 -4.38 23.91 -1.79
CA GLU A 39 -3.89 25.11 -1.09
C GLU A 39 -4.53 25.23 0.31
N THR A 40 -5.86 25.12 0.38
CA THR A 40 -6.63 25.24 1.63
C THR A 40 -6.25 24.15 2.64
N ALA A 41 -6.12 22.90 2.19
CA ALA A 41 -5.73 21.78 3.05
C ALA A 41 -4.28 21.92 3.54
N LEU A 42 -3.39 22.45 2.69
CA LEU A 42 -1.99 22.67 3.02
C LEU A 42 -1.80 23.80 4.03
N GLN A 43 -2.56 24.90 3.90
CA GLN A 43 -2.61 25.97 4.90
C GLN A 43 -2.99 25.42 6.29
N LYS A 44 -4.03 24.57 6.36
CA LYS A 44 -4.42 23.89 7.61
C LYS A 44 -3.31 22.97 8.14
N SER A 45 -2.59 22.27 7.26
CA SER A 45 -1.48 21.39 7.65
C SER A 45 -0.31 22.17 8.28
N TRP A 46 0.02 23.34 7.74
CA TRP A 46 1.05 24.23 8.32
C TRP A 46 0.64 24.77 9.69
N GLN A 47 -0.63 25.21 9.83
CA GLN A 47 -1.16 25.70 11.11
C GLN A 47 -1.06 24.64 12.23
N SER A 48 -1.37 23.38 11.92
CA SER A 48 -1.26 22.28 12.89
C SER A 48 0.18 21.91 13.28
N ASN A 49 1.15 22.14 12.38
CA ASN A 49 2.57 21.78 12.63
C ASN A 49 3.39 22.92 13.24
N CYS A 50 2.95 24.18 13.14
CA CYS A 50 3.66 25.36 13.62
C CYS A 50 3.00 25.96 14.87
N SER A 51 3.35 25.46 16.06
CA SER A 51 2.93 26.06 17.34
C SER A 51 3.74 27.32 17.72
N SER A 52 4.59 27.85 16.83
CA SER A 52 5.58 28.90 17.17
C SER A 52 5.94 29.86 16.03
N VAL A 53 4.98 30.23 15.17
CA VAL A 53 5.13 31.40 14.28
C VAL A 53 4.31 32.56 14.88
N PRO A 54 4.86 33.78 15.04
CA PRO A 54 4.09 34.91 15.53
C PRO A 54 2.95 35.22 14.57
N GLU A 55 1.72 35.29 15.10
CA GLU A 55 0.54 35.82 14.42
C GLU A 55 0.86 37.21 13.87
N GLY A 56 1.17 37.33 12.58
CA GLY A 56 1.54 38.62 12.00
C GLY A 56 2.07 38.63 10.57
N SER A 57 2.37 37.49 9.92
CA SER A 57 2.88 37.49 8.53
C SER A 57 2.23 36.48 7.57
N GLU A 58 1.16 35.78 7.97
CA GLU A 58 0.69 34.57 7.27
C GLU A 58 -0.29 34.79 6.11
N ASN A 59 -0.90 35.97 5.93
CA ASN A 59 -2.01 36.12 4.97
C ASN A 59 -1.59 36.25 3.49
N SER A 60 -0.32 36.06 3.11
CA SER A 60 0.12 36.22 1.71
C SER A 60 1.04 35.14 1.14
N LYS A 61 1.27 34.02 1.85
CA LYS A 61 2.17 32.96 1.35
C LYS A 61 1.36 31.90 0.59
N SER A 62 1.52 31.86 -0.74
CA SER A 62 0.97 30.78 -1.59
C SER A 62 1.78 29.51 -1.34
N TYR A 63 1.13 28.42 -0.92
CA TYR A 63 1.81 27.15 -0.64
C TYR A 63 1.82 26.21 -1.85
N VAL A 64 0.92 26.41 -2.80
CA VAL A 64 0.74 25.63 -4.02
C VAL A 64 0.88 26.55 -5.23
N LYS A 65 1.70 26.13 -6.17
CA LYS A 65 1.72 26.65 -7.54
C LYS A 65 1.23 25.55 -8.46
N SER A 66 0.13 25.79 -9.17
CA SER A 66 -0.43 24.86 -10.14
C SER A 66 -0.07 25.26 -11.56
N THR A 67 0.42 24.31 -12.35
CA THR A 67 0.65 24.47 -13.79
C THR A 67 -0.15 23.42 -14.54
N GLU A 68 -1.05 23.82 -15.42
CA GLU A 68 -1.90 22.88 -16.17
C GLU A 68 -1.08 22.14 -17.24
N LEU A 69 -1.39 20.88 -17.47
CA LEU A 69 -0.84 20.08 -18.57
C LEU A 69 -1.90 19.97 -19.68
N VAL A 70 -1.48 20.19 -20.92
CA VAL A 70 -2.34 20.11 -22.10
C VAL A 70 -1.62 19.36 -23.21
N PHE A 71 -2.35 18.84 -24.19
CA PHE A 71 -1.72 18.39 -25.43
C PHE A 71 -1.00 19.55 -26.12
N ALA A 72 0.18 19.28 -26.68
CA ALA A 72 0.93 20.25 -27.48
C ALA A 72 0.14 20.74 -28.71
N GLU A 73 -0.75 19.88 -29.22
CA GLU A 73 -1.61 20.17 -30.36
C GLU A 73 -3.09 20.20 -29.95
N LYS A 74 -3.86 21.11 -30.55
CA LYS A 74 -5.29 21.34 -30.22
C LYS A 74 -6.17 20.09 -30.37
N HIS A 75 -5.82 19.20 -31.29
CA HIS A 75 -6.54 17.94 -31.52
C HIS A 75 -5.70 16.73 -31.13
N GLY A 76 -4.90 16.87 -30.07
CA GLY A 76 -4.02 15.81 -29.59
C GLY A 76 -4.74 14.48 -29.38
N SER A 77 -4.00 13.42 -29.70
CA SER A 77 -4.38 12.01 -29.67
C SER A 77 -3.20 11.17 -29.19
N TRP A 78 -3.27 9.84 -29.33
CA TRP A 78 -2.20 8.92 -28.96
C TRP A 78 -0.83 9.35 -29.51
N GLY A 79 0.18 9.38 -28.63
CA GLY A 79 1.54 9.80 -28.98
C GLY A 79 1.75 11.32 -29.06
N THR A 80 0.71 12.15 -28.93
CA THR A 80 0.88 13.61 -28.86
C THR A 80 1.53 13.99 -27.52
N PRO A 81 2.66 14.74 -27.51
CA PRO A 81 3.28 15.18 -26.28
C PRO A 81 2.36 16.09 -25.46
N ILE A 82 2.53 16.06 -24.13
CA ILE A 82 1.90 17.01 -23.21
C ILE A 82 2.88 18.09 -22.79
N ILE A 83 2.40 19.33 -22.69
CA ILE A 83 3.21 20.50 -22.33
C ILE A 83 2.55 21.27 -21.17
N PRO A 84 3.36 21.92 -20.31
CA PRO A 84 2.83 22.86 -19.32
C PRO A 84 2.25 24.11 -20.02
N MET A 85 1.10 24.58 -19.55
CA MET A 85 0.43 25.77 -20.07
C MET A 85 -0.24 26.56 -18.94
N GLU A 86 -0.12 27.90 -18.99
CA GLU A 86 -0.90 28.80 -18.17
C GLU A 86 -2.10 29.31 -18.98
N ARG A 87 -3.32 28.90 -18.60
CA ARG A 87 -4.57 29.34 -19.25
C ARG A 87 -5.72 29.49 -18.24
N PRO A 88 -6.77 30.26 -18.56
CA PRO A 88 -7.96 30.36 -17.71
C PRO A 88 -8.66 29.01 -17.50
N ALA A 89 -9.24 28.83 -16.31
CA ALA A 89 -9.95 27.61 -15.93
C ALA A 89 -11.17 27.32 -16.82
N GLY A 90 -11.43 26.04 -17.05
CA GLY A 90 -12.63 25.54 -17.73
C GLY A 90 -12.59 25.59 -19.26
N LEU A 91 -11.43 25.90 -19.86
CA LEU A 91 -11.19 25.93 -21.32
C LEU A 91 -10.72 24.57 -21.88
N ASN A 92 -10.81 23.49 -21.11
CA ASN A 92 -10.53 22.14 -21.59
C ASN A 92 -11.50 21.73 -22.71
N ASP A 93 -10.95 21.12 -23.75
CA ASP A 93 -11.66 20.59 -24.91
C ASP A 93 -11.81 19.06 -24.88
N ILE A 94 -11.33 18.43 -23.79
CA ILE A 94 -11.49 17.02 -23.46
C ILE A 94 -12.02 16.88 -22.03
N GLY A 95 -12.63 15.74 -21.70
CA GLY A 95 -13.20 15.44 -20.39
C GLY A 95 -12.20 15.08 -19.28
N MET A 96 -10.93 15.45 -19.44
CA MET A 96 -9.84 15.18 -18.51
C MET A 96 -8.94 16.41 -18.37
N VAL A 97 -8.46 16.68 -17.17
CA VAL A 97 -7.54 17.79 -16.86
C VAL A 97 -6.44 17.31 -15.94
N ALA A 98 -5.24 17.88 -16.06
CA ALA A 98 -4.12 17.52 -15.20
C ALA A 98 -3.26 18.74 -14.86
N TRP A 99 -2.58 18.66 -13.71
CA TRP A 99 -1.67 19.70 -13.23
C TRP A 99 -0.39 19.08 -12.67
N ILE A 100 0.72 19.79 -12.86
CA ILE A 100 1.86 19.69 -11.96
C ILE A 100 1.61 20.67 -10.81
N LEU A 101 1.55 20.15 -9.59
CA LEU A 101 1.47 20.97 -8.38
C LEU A 101 2.85 21.02 -7.73
N GLU A 102 3.40 22.22 -7.63
CA GLU A 102 4.57 22.53 -6.79
C GLU A 102 4.06 22.98 -5.42
N MET A 103 4.33 22.19 -4.38
CA MET A 103 3.76 22.38 -3.06
C MET A 103 4.84 22.50 -1.99
N SER A 104 4.81 23.56 -1.18
CA SER A 104 5.62 23.68 0.03
C SER A 104 4.91 22.97 1.19
N THR A 105 5.32 21.74 1.52
CA THR A 105 4.76 20.97 2.65
C THR A 105 5.65 21.02 3.89
N PRO A 106 5.13 20.72 5.10
CA PRO A 106 5.95 20.71 6.32
C PRO A 106 7.19 19.81 6.22
N GLU A 107 7.11 18.72 5.46
CA GLU A 107 8.20 17.77 5.22
C GLU A 107 9.18 18.25 4.14
N PHE A 108 8.68 19.03 3.18
CA PHE A 108 9.46 19.62 2.09
C PHE A 108 9.19 21.12 1.98
N PRO A 109 9.71 21.95 2.92
CA PRO A 109 9.46 23.41 2.91
C PRO A 109 9.99 24.13 1.68
N ASN A 110 10.99 23.54 1.01
CA ASN A 110 11.55 24.05 -0.24
C ASN A 110 10.75 23.61 -1.49
N GLY A 111 9.68 22.85 -1.31
CA GLY A 111 8.82 22.36 -2.37
C GLY A 111 8.97 20.87 -2.64
N ARG A 112 7.85 20.22 -2.96
CA ARG A 112 7.75 18.93 -3.65
C ARG A 112 6.84 19.06 -4.86
N GLN A 113 7.03 18.21 -5.86
CA GLN A 113 6.13 18.14 -7.02
C GLN A 113 5.24 16.90 -6.94
N ILE A 114 3.98 17.04 -7.35
CA ILE A 114 3.07 15.93 -7.64
C ILE A 114 2.35 16.19 -8.96
N ILE A 115 1.84 15.12 -9.56
CA ILE A 115 0.95 15.20 -10.73
C ILE A 115 -0.46 14.83 -10.28
N VAL A 116 -1.43 15.68 -10.60
CA VAL A 116 -2.85 15.45 -10.32
C VAL A 116 -3.59 15.35 -11.64
N VAL A 117 -4.35 14.28 -11.86
CA VAL A 117 -5.24 14.09 -13.02
C VAL A 117 -6.67 13.93 -12.54
N ALA A 118 -7.63 14.58 -13.21
CA ALA A 118 -9.02 14.60 -12.80
C ALA A 118 -9.97 14.52 -13.98
N ASN A 119 -11.05 13.75 -13.83
CA ASN A 119 -12.16 13.79 -14.77
C ASN A 119 -12.91 15.15 -14.66
N ASP A 120 -13.30 15.72 -15.79
CA ASP A 120 -14.31 16.78 -15.81
C ASP A 120 -15.70 16.14 -15.97
N ILE A 121 -16.38 15.88 -14.85
CA ILE A 121 -17.73 15.28 -14.87
C ILE A 121 -18.77 16.15 -15.60
N THR A 122 -18.48 17.45 -15.80
CA THR A 122 -19.36 18.36 -16.52
C THR A 122 -19.21 18.22 -18.04
N PHE A 123 -18.14 17.59 -18.51
CA PHE A 123 -17.89 17.29 -19.91
C PHE A 123 -18.29 15.85 -20.23
N ARG A 124 -19.38 15.66 -20.97
CA ARG A 124 -19.89 14.32 -21.37
C ARG A 124 -19.95 13.32 -20.19
N ALA A 125 -20.42 13.79 -19.04
CA ALA A 125 -20.52 13.02 -17.79
C ALA A 125 -19.17 12.43 -17.27
N GLY A 126 -18.03 13.01 -17.67
CA GLY A 126 -16.70 12.48 -17.35
C GLY A 126 -16.42 11.13 -18.00
N SER A 127 -17.05 10.82 -19.13
CA SER A 127 -16.83 9.58 -19.87
C SER A 127 -15.47 9.57 -20.58
N PHE A 128 -14.83 8.40 -20.56
CA PHE A 128 -13.55 8.12 -21.21
C PHE A 128 -13.76 7.84 -22.70
N GLY A 129 -13.36 8.78 -23.56
CA GLY A 129 -13.21 8.55 -25.00
C GLY A 129 -11.72 8.52 -25.39
N PRO A 130 -11.39 8.37 -26.70
CA PRO A 130 -10.03 8.05 -27.11
C PRO A 130 -9.03 9.16 -26.78
N ARG A 131 -9.47 10.43 -26.80
CA ARG A 131 -8.64 11.58 -26.42
C ARG A 131 -8.43 11.70 -24.91
N GLU A 132 -9.46 11.38 -24.11
CA GLU A 132 -9.32 11.32 -22.65
C GLU A 132 -8.39 10.20 -22.23
N ASP A 133 -8.48 9.04 -22.88
CA ASP A 133 -7.60 7.88 -22.64
C ASP A 133 -6.14 8.21 -23.00
N ALA A 134 -5.90 8.74 -24.21
CA ALA A 134 -4.58 9.17 -24.64
C ALA A 134 -3.94 10.20 -23.69
N PHE A 135 -4.75 11.14 -23.19
CA PHE A 135 -4.28 12.17 -22.26
C PHE A 135 -3.92 11.56 -20.89
N PHE A 136 -4.77 10.68 -20.35
CA PHE A 136 -4.51 10.01 -19.09
C PHE A 136 -3.25 9.13 -19.17
N GLU A 137 -3.05 8.41 -20.28
CA GLU A 137 -1.84 7.63 -20.54
C GLU A 137 -0.60 8.55 -20.55
N ALA A 138 -0.62 9.64 -21.32
CA ALA A 138 0.51 10.56 -21.42
C ALA A 138 0.89 11.18 -20.07
N VAL A 139 -0.10 11.57 -19.25
CA VAL A 139 0.11 12.09 -17.90
C VAL A 139 0.69 11.02 -16.98
N THR A 140 0.18 9.78 -17.08
CA THR A 140 0.69 8.65 -16.31
C THR A 140 2.14 8.34 -16.66
N ASN A 141 2.48 8.35 -17.95
CA ASN A 141 3.84 8.13 -18.43
C ASN A 141 4.80 9.21 -17.95
N LEU A 142 4.37 10.47 -17.97
CA LEU A 142 5.16 11.59 -17.43
C LEU A 142 5.44 11.42 -15.93
N ALA A 143 4.44 10.94 -15.16
CA ALA A 143 4.62 10.67 -13.73
C ALA A 143 5.63 9.55 -13.47
N CYS A 144 5.61 8.49 -14.28
CA CYS A 144 6.57 7.38 -14.21
C CYS A 144 7.98 7.83 -14.59
N GLU A 145 8.12 8.55 -15.72
CA GLU A 145 9.41 9.07 -16.20
C GLU A 145 10.08 9.98 -15.16
N ARG A 146 9.30 10.87 -14.54
CA ARG A 146 9.79 11.79 -13.51
C ARG A 146 9.79 11.20 -12.09
N LYS A 147 9.27 9.98 -11.92
CA LYS A 147 9.14 9.30 -10.63
C LYS A 147 8.34 10.09 -9.59
N LEU A 148 7.38 10.90 -10.05
CA LEU A 148 6.58 11.81 -9.22
C LEU A 148 5.27 11.13 -8.78
N PRO A 149 4.79 11.37 -7.54
CA PRO A 149 3.48 10.91 -7.10
C PRO A 149 2.36 11.34 -8.05
N LEU A 150 1.52 10.38 -8.43
CA LEU A 150 0.37 10.54 -9.32
C LEU A 150 -0.93 10.37 -8.53
N ILE A 151 -1.73 11.44 -8.49
CA ILE A 151 -3.03 11.49 -7.82
C ILE A 151 -4.15 11.52 -8.87
N TYR A 152 -5.02 10.52 -8.85
CA TYR A 152 -6.19 10.47 -9.73
C TYR A 152 -7.47 10.84 -8.96
N LEU A 153 -8.11 11.94 -9.36
CA LEU A 153 -9.41 12.39 -8.84
C LEU A 153 -10.54 11.82 -9.71
N ALA A 154 -11.16 10.75 -9.22
CA ALA A 154 -12.12 9.96 -9.97
C ALA A 154 -13.56 10.48 -9.79
N ALA A 155 -14.16 10.93 -10.89
CA ALA A 155 -15.58 11.28 -11.02
C ALA A 155 -16.02 11.08 -12.48
N ASN A 156 -16.44 9.86 -12.82
CA ASN A 156 -16.63 9.43 -14.22
C ASN A 156 -17.87 8.54 -14.40
N SER A 157 -18.21 8.30 -15.66
CA SER A 157 -19.28 7.41 -16.09
C SER A 157 -18.77 6.20 -16.89
N GLY A 158 -17.47 5.87 -16.77
CA GLY A 158 -16.81 4.80 -17.51
C GLY A 158 -16.50 5.14 -18.97
N ALA A 159 -16.31 4.11 -19.80
CA ALA A 159 -16.07 4.27 -21.22
C ALA A 159 -17.26 4.98 -21.90
N ARG A 160 -16.96 5.86 -22.86
CA ARG A 160 -17.96 6.56 -23.64
C ARG A 160 -18.76 5.57 -24.47
N ILE A 161 -20.06 5.82 -24.58
CA ILE A 161 -20.98 5.03 -25.39
C ILE A 161 -21.67 6.00 -26.33
N GLY A 162 -21.66 5.68 -27.62
CA GLY A 162 -22.28 6.48 -28.67
C GLY A 162 -23.00 5.62 -29.70
N ILE A 163 -23.77 6.29 -30.54
CA ILE A 163 -24.45 5.72 -31.71
C ILE A 163 -24.28 6.72 -32.86
N ALA A 164 -24.18 6.23 -34.10
CA ALA A 164 -24.04 7.09 -35.27
C ALA A 164 -25.37 7.80 -35.58
N ASP A 165 -25.53 9.02 -35.07
CA ASP A 165 -26.77 9.80 -35.21
C ASP A 165 -27.09 10.11 -36.68
N GLU A 166 -26.09 10.28 -37.53
CA GLU A 166 -26.29 10.49 -38.96
C GLU A 166 -26.93 9.27 -39.63
N VAL A 167 -26.56 8.05 -39.23
CA VAL A 167 -27.18 6.80 -39.74
C VAL A 167 -28.57 6.63 -39.13
N LYS A 168 -28.69 6.85 -37.81
CA LYS A 168 -29.95 6.78 -37.07
C LYS A 168 -31.03 7.69 -37.67
N SER A 169 -30.64 8.83 -38.21
CA SER A 169 -31.56 9.83 -38.77
C SER A 169 -32.17 9.45 -40.12
N CYS A 170 -31.57 8.51 -40.87
CA CYS A 170 -31.96 8.25 -42.25
C CYS A 170 -32.09 6.77 -42.64
N PHE A 171 -31.77 5.81 -41.76
CA PHE A 171 -31.97 4.41 -42.11
C PHE A 171 -33.45 4.08 -42.38
N ARG A 172 -33.67 3.16 -43.31
CA ARG A 172 -34.99 2.61 -43.65
C ARG A 172 -35.04 1.12 -43.35
N VAL A 173 -36.24 0.58 -43.25
CA VAL A 173 -36.47 -0.82 -42.89
C VAL A 173 -37.04 -1.56 -44.10
N GLY A 174 -36.40 -2.66 -44.49
CA GLY A 174 -36.97 -3.61 -45.43
C GLY A 174 -37.93 -4.53 -44.68
N TRP A 175 -39.22 -4.19 -44.66
CA TRP A 175 -40.23 -4.97 -43.97
C TRP A 175 -40.48 -6.32 -44.65
N SER A 176 -40.80 -7.35 -43.87
CA SER A 176 -41.22 -8.65 -44.43
C SER A 176 -42.56 -8.54 -45.18
N ASP A 177 -43.42 -7.64 -44.73
CA ASP A 177 -44.66 -7.23 -45.38
C ASP A 177 -44.84 -5.72 -45.19
N GLU A 178 -44.70 -4.94 -46.26
CA GLU A 178 -44.81 -3.47 -46.25
C GLU A 178 -46.18 -2.98 -45.71
N ARG A 179 -47.22 -3.82 -45.74
CA ARG A 179 -48.55 -3.49 -45.22
C ARG A 179 -48.75 -3.86 -43.75
N SER A 180 -47.88 -4.71 -43.20
CA SER A 180 -48.03 -5.29 -41.86
C SER A 180 -46.67 -5.33 -41.11
N PRO A 181 -46.13 -4.19 -40.66
CA PRO A 181 -44.79 -4.11 -40.04
C PRO A 181 -44.60 -5.00 -38.81
N GLU A 182 -45.67 -5.34 -38.10
CA GLU A 182 -45.67 -6.25 -36.95
C GLU A 182 -45.24 -7.68 -37.31
N ARG A 183 -45.25 -8.03 -38.60
CA ARG A 183 -44.73 -9.32 -39.11
C ARG A 183 -43.19 -9.37 -39.16
N GLY A 184 -42.53 -8.27 -38.78
CA GLY A 184 -41.08 -8.17 -38.70
C GLY A 184 -40.43 -7.59 -39.95
N PHE A 185 -39.11 -7.55 -39.92
CA PHE A 185 -38.26 -6.96 -40.96
C PHE A 185 -37.18 -7.94 -41.39
N GLN A 186 -36.60 -7.72 -42.57
CA GLN A 186 -35.53 -8.53 -43.13
C GLN A 186 -34.17 -7.86 -42.99
N TYR A 187 -34.11 -6.54 -43.21
CA TYR A 187 -32.85 -5.78 -43.19
C TYR A 187 -33.10 -4.29 -42.95
N ILE A 188 -32.02 -3.57 -42.65
CA ILE A 188 -31.98 -2.10 -42.60
C ILE A 188 -31.18 -1.62 -43.81
N TYR A 189 -31.63 -0.56 -44.47
CA TYR A 189 -31.00 -0.05 -45.69
C TYR A 189 -31.00 1.48 -45.77
N LEU A 190 -30.19 2.01 -46.69
CA LEU A 190 -30.18 3.41 -47.10
C LEU A 190 -30.67 3.53 -48.54
N THR A 191 -31.30 4.66 -48.87
CA THR A 191 -31.57 5.03 -50.27
C THR A 191 -30.26 5.31 -51.00
N GLU A 192 -30.26 5.32 -52.34
CA GLU A 192 -29.07 5.67 -53.11
C GLU A 192 -28.56 7.09 -52.80
N GLU A 193 -29.47 8.04 -52.55
CA GLU A 193 -29.14 9.41 -52.12
C GLU A 193 -28.53 9.46 -50.72
N ASP A 194 -29.14 8.76 -49.76
CA ASP A 194 -28.64 8.71 -48.37
C ASP A 194 -27.28 8.02 -48.30
N TYR A 195 -27.11 6.90 -49.02
CA TYR A 195 -25.83 6.21 -49.09
C TYR A 195 -24.74 7.10 -49.69
N ALA A 196 -25.03 7.81 -50.79
CA ALA A 196 -24.07 8.75 -51.37
C ALA A 196 -23.63 9.85 -50.39
N ARG A 197 -24.50 10.24 -49.44
CA ARG A 197 -24.21 11.26 -48.43
C ARG A 197 -23.38 10.74 -47.25
N ILE A 198 -23.60 9.51 -46.81
CA ILE A 198 -22.98 8.94 -45.58
C ILE A 198 -22.23 7.62 -45.81
N SER A 199 -21.76 7.36 -47.04
CA SER A 199 -21.09 6.11 -47.40
C SER A 199 -19.86 5.80 -46.55
N SER A 200 -19.19 6.81 -46.00
CA SER A 200 -18.05 6.62 -45.08
C SER A 200 -18.45 6.14 -43.69
N SER A 201 -19.70 6.36 -43.27
CA SER A 201 -20.21 5.99 -41.95
C SER A 201 -20.77 4.56 -41.89
N VAL A 202 -20.89 3.87 -43.03
CA VAL A 202 -21.47 2.52 -43.10
C VAL A 202 -20.70 1.63 -44.07
N ILE A 203 -20.66 0.35 -43.77
CA ILE A 203 -20.33 -0.70 -44.74
C ILE A 203 -21.65 -1.27 -45.21
N ALA A 204 -21.91 -1.20 -46.52
CA ALA A 204 -23.18 -1.57 -47.11
C ALA A 204 -22.99 -2.16 -48.51
N HIS A 205 -23.89 -3.05 -48.91
CA HIS A 205 -23.93 -3.61 -50.26
C HIS A 205 -25.23 -3.24 -50.99
N LYS A 206 -25.13 -3.13 -52.33
CA LYS A 206 -26.25 -2.74 -53.19
C LYS A 206 -27.15 -3.95 -53.47
N LEU A 207 -28.44 -3.80 -53.20
CA LEU A 207 -29.52 -4.68 -53.62
C LEU A 207 -30.42 -3.94 -54.61
N GLN A 208 -30.78 -4.58 -55.71
CA GLN A 208 -31.78 -4.08 -56.64
C GLN A 208 -33.00 -5.00 -56.57
N LEU A 209 -34.18 -4.42 -56.30
CA LEU A 209 -35.44 -5.13 -56.25
C LEU A 209 -36.05 -5.30 -57.65
N ASP A 210 -36.98 -6.25 -57.79
CA ASP A 210 -37.66 -6.55 -59.05
C ASP A 210 -38.43 -5.35 -59.63
N ASN A 211 -38.83 -4.41 -58.76
CA ASN A 211 -39.49 -3.15 -59.13
C ASN A 211 -38.51 -2.07 -59.63
N GLY A 212 -37.20 -2.36 -59.68
CA GLY A 212 -36.14 -1.43 -60.07
C GLY A 212 -35.59 -0.55 -58.94
N GLU A 213 -36.14 -0.64 -57.73
CA GLU A 213 -35.67 0.13 -56.58
C GLU A 213 -34.29 -0.34 -56.12
N ILE A 214 -33.38 0.60 -55.91
CA ILE A 214 -32.04 0.35 -55.39
C ILE A 214 -32.02 0.61 -53.89
N ARG A 215 -31.57 -0.38 -53.12
CA ARG A 215 -31.42 -0.33 -51.66
C ARG A 215 -29.98 -0.65 -51.29
N TRP A 216 -29.36 0.17 -50.46
CA TRP A 216 -28.03 -0.10 -49.88
C TRP A 216 -28.20 -0.73 -48.51
N ILE A 217 -28.14 -2.06 -48.44
CA ILE A 217 -28.31 -2.81 -47.20
C ILE A 217 -27.10 -2.56 -46.31
N ILE A 218 -27.35 -2.12 -45.07
CA ILE A 218 -26.29 -1.82 -44.12
C ILE A 218 -25.82 -3.12 -43.46
N ASP A 219 -24.55 -3.49 -43.73
CA ASP A 219 -23.89 -4.63 -43.09
C ASP A 219 -23.24 -4.24 -41.77
N SER A 220 -22.70 -3.02 -41.68
CA SER A 220 -22.07 -2.49 -40.47
C SER A 220 -22.15 -0.98 -40.41
N VAL A 221 -22.22 -0.45 -39.18
CA VAL A 221 -22.18 0.99 -38.91
C VAL A 221 -20.82 1.34 -38.30
N VAL A 222 -20.08 2.21 -38.97
CA VAL A 222 -18.78 2.74 -38.52
C VAL A 222 -18.98 4.05 -37.76
N GLY A 223 -19.80 4.94 -38.32
CA GLY A 223 -20.01 6.29 -37.79
C GLY A 223 -18.96 7.31 -38.24
N LYS A 224 -19.37 8.58 -38.32
CA LYS A 224 -18.51 9.71 -38.68
C LYS A 224 -17.69 10.21 -37.49
N GLU A 225 -18.30 10.17 -36.30
CA GLU A 225 -17.63 10.55 -35.05
C GLU A 225 -16.82 9.38 -34.49
N ASP A 226 -15.66 9.68 -33.92
CA ASP A 226 -14.84 8.73 -33.20
C ASP A 226 -15.29 8.58 -31.73
N GLY A 227 -14.99 7.45 -31.11
CA GLY A 227 -15.30 7.20 -29.70
C GLY A 227 -16.77 6.86 -29.43
N LEU A 228 -17.42 6.12 -30.33
CA LEU A 228 -18.76 5.56 -30.19
C LEU A 228 -18.75 4.19 -29.48
N GLY A 229 -17.72 3.36 -29.70
CA GLY A 229 -17.75 1.95 -29.31
C GLY A 229 -16.39 1.34 -28.95
N VAL A 230 -15.92 0.38 -29.76
CA VAL A 230 -14.82 -0.54 -29.43
C VAL A 230 -13.47 0.15 -29.28
N GLU A 231 -13.27 1.27 -29.95
CA GLU A 231 -12.13 2.18 -29.83
C GLU A 231 -11.99 2.73 -28.40
N ASN A 232 -13.09 2.98 -27.68
CA ASN A 232 -13.05 3.40 -26.27
C ASN A 232 -12.62 2.25 -25.35
N ILE A 233 -12.98 1.01 -25.70
CA ILE A 233 -12.56 -0.19 -24.95
C ILE A 233 -11.05 -0.41 -25.17
N HIS A 234 -10.58 -0.22 -26.41
CA HIS A 234 -9.16 -0.28 -26.74
C HIS A 234 -8.36 0.78 -25.96
N GLY A 235 -8.82 2.03 -25.92
CA GLY A 235 -8.22 3.09 -25.12
C GLY A 235 -8.26 2.83 -23.61
N SER A 236 -9.38 2.31 -23.11
CA SER A 236 -9.53 1.87 -21.71
C SER A 236 -8.49 0.82 -21.32
N ALA A 237 -8.15 -0.11 -22.23
CA ALA A 237 -7.12 -1.12 -21.98
C ALA A 237 -5.71 -0.49 -21.87
N ALA A 238 -5.40 0.51 -22.70
CA ALA A 238 -4.12 1.22 -22.65
C ALA A 238 -3.92 1.94 -21.31
N ILE A 239 -4.93 2.69 -20.83
CA ILE A 239 -4.83 3.37 -19.54
C ILE A 239 -4.82 2.41 -18.35
N ALA A 240 -5.51 1.27 -18.43
CA ALA A 240 -5.40 0.22 -17.42
C ALA A 240 -3.97 -0.31 -17.31
N SER A 241 -3.32 -0.59 -18.46
CA SER A 241 -1.93 -1.03 -18.51
C SER A 241 -0.98 0.03 -17.96
N ALA A 242 -1.14 1.28 -18.39
CA ALA A 242 -0.30 2.39 -17.94
C ALA A 242 -0.42 2.63 -16.43
N TYR A 243 -1.63 2.61 -15.87
CA TYR A 243 -1.83 2.84 -14.44
C TYR A 243 -1.39 1.65 -13.58
N SER A 244 -1.53 0.41 -14.10
CA SER A 244 -0.95 -0.77 -13.47
C SER A 244 0.57 -0.67 -13.37
N ARG A 245 1.25 -0.23 -14.44
CA ARG A 245 2.70 0.03 -14.42
C ARG A 245 3.06 1.16 -13.44
N ALA A 246 2.27 2.23 -13.43
CA ALA A 246 2.50 3.37 -12.56
C ALA A 246 2.53 3.00 -11.08
N TYR A 247 1.73 2.02 -10.63
CA TYR A 247 1.78 1.52 -9.26
C TYR A 247 3.15 0.90 -8.89
N GLU A 248 3.89 0.36 -9.87
CA GLU A 248 5.23 -0.20 -9.66
C GLU A 248 6.34 0.84 -9.80
N GLU A 249 6.18 1.80 -10.70
CA GLU A 249 7.21 2.78 -11.06
C GLU A 249 7.10 4.11 -10.31
N THR A 250 5.96 4.39 -9.68
CA THR A 250 5.73 5.61 -8.89
C THR A 250 4.74 5.39 -7.73
N PHE A 251 4.45 6.45 -6.97
CA PHE A 251 3.36 6.47 -6.01
C PHE A 251 2.05 6.80 -6.71
N THR A 252 1.08 5.89 -6.69
CA THR A 252 -0.29 6.12 -7.17
C THR A 252 -1.27 6.22 -6.01
N LEU A 253 -2.21 7.16 -6.10
CA LEU A 253 -3.36 7.24 -5.19
C LEU A 253 -4.59 7.71 -5.96
N THR A 254 -5.70 7.00 -5.78
CA THR A 254 -7.01 7.37 -6.36
C THR A 254 -7.92 7.92 -5.27
N PHE A 255 -8.49 9.11 -5.51
CA PHE A 255 -9.53 9.69 -4.67
C PHE A 255 -10.87 9.67 -5.43
N VAL A 256 -11.82 8.87 -4.93
CA VAL A 256 -13.18 8.75 -5.47
C VAL A 256 -14.04 9.88 -4.90
N THR A 257 -14.04 11.01 -5.60
CA THR A 257 -14.77 12.24 -5.25
C THR A 257 -16.19 12.27 -5.84
N GLY A 258 -16.41 11.56 -6.95
CA GLY A 258 -17.73 11.32 -7.54
C GLY A 258 -17.95 9.83 -7.81
N ARG A 259 -19.06 9.47 -8.45
CA ARG A 259 -19.26 8.09 -8.92
C ARG A 259 -18.11 7.67 -9.85
N THR A 260 -17.67 6.42 -9.73
CA THR A 260 -16.66 5.85 -10.63
C THR A 260 -17.16 4.52 -11.18
N VAL A 261 -17.13 4.36 -12.51
CA VAL A 261 -17.85 3.31 -13.22
C VAL A 261 -16.93 2.59 -14.21
N GLY A 262 -17.03 1.26 -14.30
CA GLY A 262 -16.35 0.46 -15.31
C GLY A 262 -14.82 0.62 -15.25
N ILE A 263 -14.22 1.17 -16.32
CA ILE A 263 -12.77 1.41 -16.37
C ILE A 263 -12.29 2.31 -15.22
N GLY A 264 -13.07 3.32 -14.81
CA GLY A 264 -12.72 4.18 -13.68
C GLY A 264 -12.62 3.41 -12.35
N ALA A 265 -13.45 2.39 -12.16
CA ALA A 265 -13.38 1.50 -11.00
C ALA A 265 -12.14 0.58 -11.06
N TYR A 266 -11.79 0.09 -12.25
CA TYR A 266 -10.55 -0.65 -12.45
C TYR A 266 -9.32 0.22 -12.19
N LEU A 267 -9.27 1.46 -12.67
CA LEU A 267 -8.18 2.39 -12.36
C LEU A 267 -8.05 2.59 -10.85
N ALA A 268 -9.17 2.79 -10.13
CA ALA A 268 -9.14 2.90 -8.67
C ALA A 268 -8.49 1.67 -8.01
N ARG A 269 -8.77 0.45 -8.51
CA ARG A 269 -8.15 -0.78 -8.01
C ARG A 269 -6.71 -0.97 -8.46
N LEU A 270 -6.36 -0.62 -9.70
CA LEU A 270 -5.01 -0.77 -10.27
C LEU A 270 -4.01 0.21 -9.66
N GLY A 271 -4.47 1.41 -9.27
CA GLY A 271 -3.68 2.34 -8.46
C GLY A 271 -3.54 1.91 -6.99
N ILE A 272 -4.29 0.88 -6.57
CA ILE A 272 -4.34 0.23 -5.26
C ILE A 272 -4.76 1.16 -4.12
N ARG A 273 -4.00 2.21 -3.84
CA ARG A 273 -4.25 3.16 -2.75
C ARG A 273 -5.48 3.99 -3.07
N CYS A 274 -6.55 3.78 -2.31
CA CYS A 274 -7.86 4.36 -2.62
C CYS A 274 -8.49 5.06 -1.40
N ILE A 275 -8.90 6.31 -1.60
CA ILE A 275 -9.72 7.08 -0.68
C ILE A 275 -11.12 7.22 -1.30
N GLN A 276 -12.16 6.89 -0.54
CA GLN A 276 -13.54 6.94 -1.03
C GLN A 276 -14.40 7.88 -0.20
N ARG A 277 -15.20 8.74 -0.86
CA ARG A 277 -16.24 9.49 -0.16
C ARG A 277 -17.39 8.61 0.31
N LEU A 278 -17.94 8.95 1.49
CA LEU A 278 -18.99 8.16 2.12
C LEU A 278 -20.27 8.04 1.28
N ASP A 279 -20.52 9.02 0.40
CA ASP A 279 -21.71 9.13 -0.43
C ASP A 279 -21.47 8.82 -1.93
N GLN A 280 -20.32 8.24 -2.28
CA GLN A 280 -19.94 7.95 -3.67
C GLN A 280 -19.67 6.47 -3.94
N PRO A 281 -20.17 5.90 -5.05
CA PRO A 281 -20.00 4.48 -5.35
C PRO A 281 -18.81 4.19 -6.29
N ILE A 282 -18.18 3.03 -6.09
CA ILE A 282 -17.26 2.37 -7.04
C ILE A 282 -17.97 1.16 -7.64
N ILE A 283 -18.32 1.18 -8.92
CA ILE A 283 -19.12 0.10 -9.54
C ILE A 283 -18.58 -0.29 -10.92
N LEU A 284 -18.85 -1.52 -11.34
CA LEU A 284 -18.64 -1.94 -12.72
C LEU A 284 -19.89 -1.65 -13.56
N THR A 285 -21.03 -2.16 -13.11
CA THR A 285 -22.32 -2.06 -13.79
C THR A 285 -23.35 -1.36 -12.89
N GLY A 286 -24.19 -0.53 -13.50
CA GLY A 286 -25.26 0.15 -12.79
C GLY A 286 -26.36 -0.80 -12.29
N PHE A 287 -26.95 -0.49 -11.14
CA PHE A 287 -27.96 -1.35 -10.51
C PHE A 287 -29.19 -1.58 -11.41
N SER A 288 -29.63 -0.55 -12.14
CA SER A 288 -30.78 -0.66 -13.06
C SER A 288 -30.49 -1.60 -14.23
N ALA A 289 -29.25 -1.68 -14.70
CA ALA A 289 -28.86 -2.63 -15.74
C ALA A 289 -28.85 -4.07 -15.21
N LEU A 290 -28.39 -4.29 -13.97
CA LEU A 290 -28.45 -5.59 -13.30
C LEU A 290 -29.90 -6.05 -13.10
N ASN A 291 -30.79 -5.17 -12.63
CA ASN A 291 -32.20 -5.51 -12.46
C ASN A 291 -32.87 -5.89 -13.79
N LYS A 292 -32.56 -5.18 -14.88
CA LYS A 292 -33.02 -5.54 -16.24
C LYS A 292 -32.51 -6.91 -16.67
N LEU A 293 -31.24 -7.22 -16.42
CA LEU A 293 -30.64 -8.52 -16.74
C LEU A 293 -31.30 -9.66 -15.95
N LEU A 294 -31.60 -9.42 -14.66
CA LEU A 294 -32.22 -10.40 -13.77
C LEU A 294 -33.74 -10.49 -13.94
N GLY A 295 -34.36 -9.60 -14.72
CA GLY A 295 -35.81 -9.53 -14.94
C GLY A 295 -36.63 -9.13 -13.71
N ARG A 296 -35.99 -8.63 -12.65
CA ARG A 296 -36.64 -8.22 -11.39
C ARG A 296 -35.82 -7.15 -10.65
N GLU A 297 -36.48 -6.39 -9.78
CA GLU A 297 -35.85 -5.36 -8.96
C GLU A 297 -35.12 -5.97 -7.76
N VAL A 298 -33.84 -6.33 -7.94
CA VAL A 298 -32.99 -6.91 -6.89
C VAL A 298 -32.28 -5.83 -6.08
N TYR A 299 -31.74 -4.83 -6.78
CA TYR A 299 -30.93 -3.76 -6.18
C TYR A 299 -31.66 -2.42 -6.26
N SER A 300 -31.45 -1.55 -5.27
CA SER A 300 -32.15 -0.27 -5.13
C SER A 300 -31.26 0.96 -5.37
N SER A 301 -29.93 0.82 -5.30
CA SER A 301 -29.01 1.94 -5.49
C SER A 301 -27.60 1.50 -5.90
N HIS A 302 -26.82 2.42 -6.48
CA HIS A 302 -25.39 2.18 -6.71
C HIS A 302 -24.58 2.03 -5.42
N MET A 303 -24.99 2.70 -4.34
CA MET A 303 -24.33 2.60 -3.03
C MET A 303 -24.45 1.20 -2.41
N GLN A 304 -25.54 0.48 -2.71
CA GLN A 304 -25.71 -0.92 -2.30
C GLN A 304 -24.66 -1.84 -2.92
N LEU A 305 -24.19 -1.52 -4.14
CA LEU A 305 -23.21 -2.33 -4.87
C LEU A 305 -21.77 -1.91 -4.59
N GLY A 306 -21.54 -0.59 -4.52
CA GLY A 306 -20.20 0.00 -4.59
C GLY A 306 -19.89 1.03 -3.51
N GLY A 307 -20.77 1.22 -2.54
CA GLY A 307 -20.54 2.16 -1.45
C GLY A 307 -19.49 1.67 -0.45
N PRO A 308 -19.10 2.52 0.52
CA PRO A 308 -18.10 2.18 1.54
C PRO A 308 -18.45 0.94 2.37
N LYS A 309 -19.75 0.66 2.57
CA LYS A 309 -20.21 -0.56 3.27
C LYS A 309 -19.76 -1.85 2.57
N ILE A 310 -19.42 -1.78 1.29
CA ILE A 310 -18.85 -2.87 0.49
C ILE A 310 -17.34 -2.66 0.33
N MET A 311 -16.92 -1.51 -0.17
CA MET A 311 -15.53 -1.30 -0.62
C MET A 311 -14.53 -1.05 0.51
N ALA A 312 -14.97 -0.45 1.62
CA ALA A 312 -14.12 -0.28 2.82
C ALA A 312 -14.10 -1.52 3.71
N THR A 313 -15.00 -2.48 3.47
CA THR A 313 -15.14 -3.73 4.23
C THR A 313 -14.59 -4.95 3.50
N ASN A 314 -14.10 -4.79 2.26
CA ASN A 314 -13.53 -5.86 1.44
C ASN A 314 -12.07 -5.63 0.98
N GLY A 315 -11.44 -4.52 1.40
CA GLY A 315 -10.03 -4.22 1.08
C GLY A 315 -9.78 -3.50 -0.24
N VAL A 316 -10.82 -2.99 -0.93
CA VAL A 316 -10.63 -2.13 -2.10
C VAL A 316 -10.27 -0.70 -1.69
N VAL A 317 -10.85 -0.21 -0.59
CA VAL A 317 -10.67 1.18 -0.11
C VAL A 317 -9.88 1.19 1.19
N HIS A 318 -8.83 2.02 1.22
CA HIS A 318 -7.96 2.18 2.39
C HIS A 318 -8.56 3.15 3.40
N LEU A 319 -9.17 4.25 2.94
CA LEU A 319 -9.74 5.31 3.79
C LEU A 319 -11.08 5.78 3.26
N THR A 320 -11.98 6.14 4.17
CA THR A 320 -13.24 6.79 3.85
C THR A 320 -13.24 8.22 4.39
N VAL A 321 -13.87 9.14 3.65
CA VAL A 321 -13.95 10.56 4.01
C VAL A 321 -15.35 11.11 3.77
N SER A 322 -15.73 12.14 4.50
CA SER A 322 -17.05 12.77 4.43
C SER A 322 -17.19 13.70 3.22
N ASP A 323 -16.13 14.44 2.88
CA ASP A 323 -16.14 15.43 1.80
C ASP A 323 -14.82 15.51 1.01
N ASP A 324 -14.81 16.34 -0.04
CA ASP A 324 -13.67 16.47 -0.94
C ASP A 324 -12.46 17.16 -0.29
N LEU A 325 -12.67 18.09 0.65
CA LEU A 325 -11.58 18.79 1.33
C LEU A 325 -10.90 17.87 2.36
N GLU A 326 -11.69 17.06 3.07
CA GLU A 326 -11.16 15.99 3.93
C GLU A 326 -10.41 14.94 3.10
N GLY A 327 -10.92 14.60 1.92
CA GLY A 327 -10.22 13.75 0.95
C GLY A 327 -8.84 14.30 0.60
N VAL A 328 -8.76 15.55 0.15
CA VAL A 328 -7.48 16.23 -0.15
C VAL A 328 -6.57 16.31 1.08
N SER A 329 -7.13 16.58 2.27
CA SER A 329 -6.37 16.61 3.52
C SER A 329 -5.73 15.24 3.81
N ASN A 330 -6.45 14.14 3.57
CA ASN A 330 -5.92 12.79 3.72
C ASN A 330 -4.91 12.41 2.62
N ILE A 331 -5.05 12.93 1.40
CA ILE A 331 -4.02 12.81 0.35
C ILE A 331 -2.71 13.44 0.83
N LEU A 332 -2.76 14.68 1.34
CA LEU A 332 -1.58 15.37 1.88
C LEU A 332 -1.00 14.64 3.09
N ARG A 333 -1.85 14.16 4.00
CA ARG A 333 -1.42 13.37 5.15
C ARG A 333 -0.71 12.10 4.72
N TRP A 334 -1.21 11.39 3.72
CA TRP A 334 -0.55 10.20 3.18
C TRP A 334 0.80 10.55 2.52
N LEU A 335 0.83 11.61 1.71
CA LEU A 335 2.06 12.10 1.08
C LEU A 335 3.12 12.53 2.11
N SER A 336 2.74 12.90 3.33
CA SER A 336 3.68 13.23 4.41
C SER A 336 4.61 12.08 4.82
N TYR A 337 4.25 10.83 4.50
CA TYR A 337 5.09 9.65 4.72
C TYR A 337 5.92 9.29 3.50
N VAL A 338 5.57 9.81 2.32
CA VAL A 338 6.10 9.35 1.02
C VAL A 338 7.20 10.32 0.52
N PRO A 339 8.36 9.81 0.06
CA PRO A 339 9.39 10.61 -0.60
C PRO A 339 8.85 11.52 -1.70
N ALA A 340 9.55 12.63 -2.00
CA ALA A 340 9.17 13.54 -3.07
C ALA A 340 9.15 12.86 -4.46
N ASN A 341 10.03 11.87 -4.66
CA ASN A 341 10.12 11.01 -5.82
C ASN A 341 10.46 9.58 -5.38
N ILE A 342 9.99 8.56 -6.10
CA ILE A 342 10.27 7.17 -5.72
C ILE A 342 11.79 6.90 -5.72
N GLY A 343 12.27 6.17 -4.71
CA GLY A 343 13.70 5.94 -4.47
C GLY A 343 14.47 7.14 -3.90
N GLY A 344 13.81 8.29 -3.68
CA GLY A 344 14.37 9.43 -2.97
C GLY A 344 14.47 9.20 -1.45
N PRO A 345 15.06 10.16 -0.70
CA PRO A 345 15.14 10.08 0.75
C PRO A 345 13.75 10.15 1.40
N LEU A 346 13.62 9.48 2.55
CA LEU A 346 12.41 9.56 3.38
C LEU A 346 12.16 11.00 3.87
N PRO A 347 10.90 11.45 3.97
CA PRO A 347 10.53 12.73 4.55
C PRO A 347 10.68 12.74 6.08
N ILE A 348 11.93 12.68 6.56
CA ILE A 348 12.22 12.74 8.00
C ILE A 348 12.00 14.16 8.49
N THR A 349 11.12 14.31 9.48
CA THR A 349 10.76 15.60 10.08
C THR A 349 11.36 15.74 11.46
N LYS A 350 11.49 16.98 11.96
CA LYS A 350 11.89 17.20 13.36
C LYS A 350 10.77 16.67 14.27
N PRO A 351 11.06 15.78 15.23
CA PRO A 351 10.03 15.24 16.11
C PRO A 351 9.46 16.33 17.03
N LEU A 352 8.13 16.41 17.08
CA LEU A 352 7.41 17.12 18.14
C LEU A 352 7.30 16.26 19.40
N ASP A 353 7.22 14.94 19.22
CA ASP A 353 7.21 13.94 20.28
C ASP A 353 8.63 13.41 20.52
N PRO A 354 9.27 13.69 21.68
CA PRO A 354 10.67 13.33 21.91
C PRO A 354 10.94 11.82 21.71
N PRO A 355 12.00 11.44 20.99
CA PRO A 355 12.30 10.03 20.74
C PRO A 355 12.80 9.28 21.98
N ASP A 356 13.33 9.98 22.97
CA ASP A 356 13.92 9.46 24.20
C ASP A 356 12.90 9.22 25.32
N ARG A 357 11.63 9.65 25.16
CA ARG A 357 10.60 9.38 26.17
C ARG A 357 10.30 7.87 26.29
N PRO A 358 9.87 7.41 27.47
CA PRO A 358 9.39 6.05 27.62
C PRO A 358 8.04 5.82 26.92
N VAL A 359 7.74 4.55 26.64
CA VAL A 359 6.38 4.11 26.30
C VAL A 359 5.55 4.04 27.58
N ALA A 360 4.61 4.97 27.74
CA ALA A 360 3.82 5.12 28.97
C ALA A 360 2.55 4.25 28.99
N TYR A 361 2.04 3.86 27.83
CA TYR A 361 0.97 2.85 27.76
C TYR A 361 1.54 1.49 28.19
N ILE A 362 0.96 0.87 29.21
CA ILE A 362 1.36 -0.46 29.71
C ILE A 362 0.18 -1.42 29.54
N PRO A 363 0.30 -2.47 28.71
CA PRO A 363 -0.71 -3.51 28.62
C PRO A 363 -0.91 -4.24 29.96
N GLU A 364 -2.15 -4.36 30.45
CA GLU A 364 -2.42 -5.13 31.67
C GLU A 364 -2.40 -6.64 31.42
N ASN A 365 -3.24 -7.11 30.48
CA ASN A 365 -3.38 -8.53 30.13
C ASN A 365 -3.15 -8.79 28.65
N THR A 366 -3.74 -7.94 27.79
CA THR A 366 -3.59 -8.00 26.34
C THR A 366 -3.15 -6.64 25.82
N CYS A 367 -2.28 -6.66 24.81
CA CYS A 367 -1.80 -5.46 24.16
C CYS A 367 -2.82 -4.99 23.12
N ASP A 368 -3.48 -3.86 23.37
CA ASP A 368 -4.31 -3.20 22.35
C ASP A 368 -3.39 -2.64 21.26
N PRO A 369 -3.52 -3.08 19.99
CA PRO A 369 -2.63 -2.65 18.93
C PRO A 369 -2.68 -1.14 18.70
N ARG A 370 -3.83 -0.48 18.84
CA ARG A 370 -3.93 0.97 18.61
C ARG A 370 -3.30 1.73 19.75
N ALA A 371 -3.55 1.34 21.00
CA ALA A 371 -2.92 1.96 22.17
C ALA A 371 -1.39 1.76 22.15
N ALA A 372 -0.91 0.59 21.76
CA ALA A 372 0.52 0.32 21.54
C ALA A 372 1.14 1.28 20.52
N ILE A 373 0.40 1.62 19.47
CA ILE A 373 0.90 2.49 18.39
C ILE A 373 0.83 3.97 18.79
N ARG A 374 -0.38 4.49 19.03
CA ARG A 374 -0.66 5.94 19.18
C ARG A 374 -0.81 6.40 20.64
N GLY A 375 -0.77 5.48 21.60
CA GLY A 375 -1.12 5.76 22.99
C GLY A 375 -2.63 5.80 23.21
N VAL A 376 -3.01 6.07 24.46
CA VAL A 376 -4.40 6.16 24.92
C VAL A 376 -4.51 7.21 26.00
N ASP A 377 -5.66 7.87 26.12
CA ASP A 377 -5.93 8.77 27.25
C ASP A 377 -6.40 7.97 28.46
N ASP A 378 -5.84 8.24 29.64
CA ASP A 378 -6.29 7.63 30.89
C ASP A 378 -7.63 8.21 31.37
N SER A 379 -8.14 7.69 32.49
CA SER A 379 -9.41 8.16 33.08
C SER A 379 -9.41 9.63 33.52
N GLN A 380 -8.24 10.27 33.60
CA GLN A 380 -8.05 11.68 33.95
C GLN A 380 -7.77 12.54 32.71
N GLY A 381 -7.79 11.97 31.51
CA GLY A 381 -7.49 12.66 30.26
C GLY A 381 -6.00 12.91 30.02
N LYS A 382 -5.11 12.27 30.79
CA LYS A 382 -3.67 12.31 30.55
C LYS A 382 -3.33 11.27 29.48
N TRP A 383 -2.66 11.72 28.43
CA TRP A 383 -2.20 10.86 27.36
C TRP A 383 -1.05 9.95 27.83
N LEU A 384 -1.28 8.64 27.75
CA LEU A 384 -0.28 7.58 27.93
C LEU A 384 0.29 7.23 26.56
N GLY A 385 1.46 7.79 26.25
CA GLY A 385 2.09 7.66 24.94
C GLY A 385 2.44 6.23 24.55
N GLY A 386 2.10 5.86 23.32
CA GLY A 386 2.49 4.60 22.69
C GLY A 386 3.93 4.65 22.14
N MET A 387 4.28 3.67 21.32
CA MET A 387 5.62 3.54 20.73
C MET A 387 5.92 4.61 19.67
N PHE A 388 4.91 5.02 18.90
CA PHE A 388 5.06 6.01 17.83
C PHE A 388 4.67 7.41 18.27
N ASP A 389 4.97 8.39 17.41
CA ASP A 389 4.74 9.80 17.67
C ASP A 389 3.24 10.09 17.80
N LYS A 390 2.87 10.93 18.78
CA LYS A 390 1.48 11.39 18.97
C LYS A 390 0.87 11.91 17.67
N ASP A 391 -0.37 11.52 17.40
CA ASP A 391 -1.17 11.93 16.23
C ASP A 391 -0.53 11.64 14.86
N SER A 392 0.53 10.83 14.82
CA SER A 392 1.20 10.46 13.57
C SER A 392 0.62 9.22 12.90
N PHE A 393 -0.17 8.40 13.61
CA PHE A 393 -0.71 7.16 13.06
C PHE A 393 -1.97 7.39 12.20
N VAL A 394 -1.94 6.89 10.97
CA VAL A 394 -3.08 6.81 10.06
C VAL A 394 -3.34 5.35 9.74
N GLU A 395 -4.43 4.82 10.30
CA GLU A 395 -4.89 3.46 10.04
C GLU A 395 -5.49 3.37 8.63
N THR A 396 -5.21 2.28 7.93
CA THR A 396 -5.78 1.96 6.61
C THR A 396 -6.47 0.60 6.63
N PHE A 397 -7.51 0.44 5.83
CA PHE A 397 -8.37 -0.75 5.81
C PHE A 397 -9.06 -1.04 7.16
N GLU A 398 -9.41 -0.02 7.94
CA GLU A 398 -10.06 -0.18 9.25
C GLU A 398 -11.34 -1.05 9.18
N GLY A 399 -12.10 -0.93 8.08
CA GLY A 399 -13.34 -1.68 7.89
C GLY A 399 -13.18 -3.16 7.52
N TRP A 400 -11.99 -3.59 7.06
CA TRP A 400 -11.74 -4.93 6.51
C TRP A 400 -10.69 -5.69 7.33
N ALA A 401 -10.92 -7.00 7.50
CA ALA A 401 -10.02 -7.93 8.18
C ALA A 401 -9.49 -7.37 9.52
N LYS A 402 -10.44 -7.02 10.40
CA LYS A 402 -10.21 -6.26 11.64
C LYS A 402 -9.30 -6.96 12.67
N THR A 403 -8.96 -8.23 12.46
CA THR A 403 -8.00 -8.95 13.31
C THR A 403 -6.55 -8.48 13.11
N VAL A 404 -6.28 -7.70 12.06
CA VAL A 404 -4.98 -7.05 11.82
C VAL A 404 -5.20 -5.56 11.57
N VAL A 405 -4.37 -4.74 12.23
CA VAL A 405 -4.32 -3.28 12.10
C VAL A 405 -3.12 -2.92 11.22
N THR A 406 -3.35 -2.14 10.16
CA THR A 406 -2.26 -1.68 9.27
C THR A 406 -2.34 -0.18 9.08
N GLY A 407 -1.21 0.50 8.97
CA GLY A 407 -1.20 1.95 8.76
C GLY A 407 0.20 2.53 8.69
N ARG A 408 0.28 3.85 8.69
CA ARG A 408 1.54 4.61 8.66
C ARG A 408 1.67 5.43 9.92
N ALA A 409 2.87 5.50 10.48
CA ALA A 409 3.19 6.31 11.66
C ALA A 409 4.51 7.04 11.47
N LYS A 410 4.91 7.86 12.46
CA LYS A 410 6.27 8.39 12.59
C LYS A 410 6.90 7.89 13.90
N LEU A 411 8.18 7.54 13.86
CA LEU A 411 9.00 7.24 15.04
C LEU A 411 10.12 8.27 15.13
N GLY A 412 9.99 9.23 16.04
CA GLY A 412 10.93 10.35 16.14
C GLY A 412 11.03 11.16 14.85
N GLY A 413 9.89 11.35 14.17
CA GLY A 413 9.79 12.06 12.89
C GLY A 413 10.14 11.23 11.64
N ILE A 414 10.61 9.98 11.80
CA ILE A 414 10.90 9.05 10.68
C ILE A 414 9.62 8.32 10.27
N PRO A 415 9.14 8.43 9.02
CA PRO A 415 7.93 7.75 8.57
C PRO A 415 8.15 6.23 8.44
N VAL A 416 7.17 5.44 8.87
CA VAL A 416 7.21 3.98 8.87
C VAL A 416 5.84 3.37 8.57
N GLY A 417 5.84 2.19 7.96
CA GLY A 417 4.68 1.31 7.89
C GLY A 417 4.55 0.48 9.17
N VAL A 418 3.33 0.29 9.66
CA VAL A 418 3.04 -0.45 10.89
C VAL A 418 1.99 -1.53 10.62
N ILE A 419 2.28 -2.74 11.09
CA ILE A 419 1.35 -3.87 11.13
C ILE A 419 1.27 -4.33 12.59
N ALA A 420 0.07 -4.39 13.14
CA ALA A 420 -0.18 -4.85 14.51
C ALA A 420 -1.39 -5.78 14.56
N VAL A 421 -1.52 -6.53 15.65
CA VAL A 421 -2.50 -7.60 15.76
C VAL A 421 -3.55 -7.26 16.80
N GLU A 422 -4.80 -7.44 16.43
CA GLU A 422 -5.92 -7.33 17.37
C GLU A 422 -5.94 -8.54 18.30
N THR A 423 -6.17 -8.28 19.59
CA THR A 423 -6.23 -9.32 20.63
C THR A 423 -7.66 -9.71 20.96
N GLN A 424 -8.63 -8.82 20.70
CA GLN A 424 -10.04 -9.11 20.92
C GLN A 424 -10.65 -9.91 19.76
N THR A 425 -11.69 -10.69 20.06
CA THR A 425 -12.50 -11.35 19.03
C THR A 425 -13.28 -10.30 18.25
N MET A 426 -13.05 -10.25 16.94
CA MET A 426 -13.71 -9.34 16.03
C MET A 426 -14.89 -10.04 15.33
N MET A 427 -15.98 -9.31 15.12
CA MET A 427 -17.13 -9.82 14.37
C MET A 427 -17.05 -9.40 12.91
N GLN A 428 -16.97 -10.38 12.01
CA GLN A 428 -17.07 -10.16 10.58
C GLN A 428 -18.53 -10.24 10.16
N LEU A 429 -19.06 -9.13 9.64
CA LEU A 429 -20.41 -9.08 9.08
C LEU A 429 -20.35 -9.46 7.60
N ILE A 430 -21.05 -10.53 7.23
CA ILE A 430 -21.23 -10.96 5.84
C ILE A 430 -22.65 -10.53 5.45
N PRO A 431 -22.82 -9.59 4.50
CA PRO A 431 -24.14 -9.11 4.09
C PRO A 431 -24.92 -10.22 3.39
N ALA A 432 -26.25 -10.19 3.51
CA ALA A 432 -27.12 -11.03 2.69
C ALA A 432 -26.94 -10.68 1.20
N ASP A 433 -26.99 -11.67 0.32
CA ASP A 433 -27.04 -11.47 -1.13
C ASP A 433 -28.49 -11.22 -1.56
N PRO A 434 -28.88 -9.99 -1.98
CA PRO A 434 -30.25 -9.72 -2.41
C PRO A 434 -30.68 -10.54 -3.64
N GLY A 435 -29.73 -11.08 -4.41
CA GLY A 435 -30.00 -11.97 -5.54
C GLY A 435 -30.47 -13.36 -5.13
N GLN A 436 -30.19 -13.78 -3.89
CA GLN A 436 -30.50 -15.11 -3.35
C GLN A 436 -31.50 -15.00 -2.19
N LEU A 437 -32.70 -15.55 -2.37
CA LEU A 437 -33.82 -15.34 -1.44
C LEU A 437 -33.62 -15.99 -0.07
N ASP A 438 -32.83 -17.05 0.01
CA ASP A 438 -32.47 -17.79 1.23
C ASP A 438 -31.23 -17.23 1.94
N SER A 439 -30.57 -16.24 1.34
CA SER A 439 -29.44 -15.54 1.93
C SER A 439 -29.89 -14.65 3.09
N HIS A 440 -29.14 -14.68 4.18
CA HIS A 440 -29.33 -13.82 5.34
C HIS A 440 -27.99 -13.28 5.81
N GLU A 441 -28.03 -12.14 6.50
CA GLU A 441 -26.83 -11.56 7.08
C GLU A 441 -26.25 -12.50 8.13
N ARG A 442 -24.93 -12.69 8.10
CA ARG A 442 -24.22 -13.58 9.04
C ARG A 442 -23.16 -12.81 9.77
N SER A 443 -23.10 -12.98 11.09
CA SER A 443 -22.02 -12.48 11.92
C SER A 443 -21.09 -13.63 12.31
N VAL A 444 -19.84 -13.57 11.88
CA VAL A 444 -18.85 -14.62 12.07
C VAL A 444 -17.79 -14.13 13.05
N PRO A 445 -17.61 -14.78 14.22
CA PRO A 445 -16.54 -14.43 15.13
C PRO A 445 -15.18 -14.80 14.54
N ARG A 446 -14.24 -13.88 14.61
CA ARG A 446 -12.82 -14.05 14.24
C ARG A 446 -12.00 -13.81 15.49
N ALA A 447 -11.38 -14.86 16.01
CA ALA A 447 -10.55 -14.76 17.21
C ALA A 447 -9.39 -13.78 17.00
N GLY A 448 -9.07 -13.00 18.02
CA GLY A 448 -7.84 -12.20 18.03
C GLY A 448 -6.60 -13.08 17.95
N GLN A 449 -5.45 -12.50 17.59
CA GLN A 449 -4.17 -13.19 17.49
C GLN A 449 -4.13 -14.35 16.46
N VAL A 450 -5.07 -14.41 15.52
CA VAL A 450 -5.14 -15.46 14.48
C VAL A 450 -5.20 -14.85 13.09
N TRP A 451 -4.38 -15.39 12.17
CA TRP A 451 -4.52 -15.08 10.76
C TRP A 451 -5.63 -15.91 10.09
N PHE A 452 -6.59 -15.20 9.52
CA PHE A 452 -7.63 -15.65 8.61
C PHE A 452 -7.33 -15.22 7.16
N PRO A 453 -8.00 -15.78 6.13
CA PRO A 453 -7.66 -15.51 4.72
C PRO A 453 -7.66 -14.02 4.38
N ASP A 454 -8.63 -13.29 4.91
CA ASP A 454 -8.77 -11.84 4.77
C ASP A 454 -7.61 -11.09 5.43
N SER A 455 -7.27 -11.41 6.68
CA SER A 455 -6.20 -10.74 7.43
C SER A 455 -4.80 -11.07 6.93
N ALA A 456 -4.57 -12.28 6.42
CA ALA A 456 -3.33 -12.64 5.73
C ALA A 456 -3.19 -11.86 4.41
N THR A 457 -4.28 -11.75 3.65
CA THR A 457 -4.32 -10.93 2.42
C THR A 457 -4.10 -9.45 2.71
N LYS A 458 -4.74 -8.90 3.76
CA LYS A 458 -4.53 -7.52 4.24
C LYS A 458 -3.08 -7.27 4.62
N THR A 459 -2.48 -8.22 5.34
CA THR A 459 -1.06 -8.17 5.73
C THR A 459 -0.17 -8.14 4.49
N ALA A 460 -0.38 -9.06 3.54
CA ALA A 460 0.40 -9.13 2.30
C ALA A 460 0.26 -7.84 1.48
N GLN A 461 -0.95 -7.30 1.31
CA GLN A 461 -1.19 -6.05 0.58
C GLN A 461 -0.50 -4.86 1.25
N ALA A 462 -0.55 -4.76 2.59
CA ALA A 462 0.10 -3.69 3.33
C ALA A 462 1.64 -3.73 3.17
N LEU A 463 2.25 -4.91 3.27
CA LEU A 463 3.68 -5.10 3.01
C LEU A 463 4.06 -4.59 1.63
N LEU A 464 3.27 -4.96 0.63
CA LEU A 464 3.52 -4.59 -0.75
C LEU A 464 3.42 -3.06 -0.98
N ASP A 465 2.41 -2.42 -0.38
CA ASP A 465 2.22 -0.97 -0.45
C ASP A 465 3.37 -0.21 0.22
N PHE A 466 3.77 -0.62 1.43
CA PHE A 466 4.84 0.02 2.19
C PHE A 466 6.21 -0.13 1.50
N ASN A 467 6.50 -1.31 0.93
CA ASN A 467 7.75 -1.54 0.20
C ASN A 467 7.87 -0.59 -1.01
N ARG A 468 6.77 -0.46 -1.77
CA ARG A 468 6.69 0.45 -2.94
C ARG A 468 6.75 1.92 -2.54
N GLU A 469 6.33 2.28 -1.33
CA GLU A 469 6.48 3.63 -0.79
C GLU A 469 7.90 3.92 -0.26
N GLY A 470 8.75 2.90 -0.16
CA GLY A 470 10.09 3.05 0.39
C GLY A 470 10.12 3.18 1.91
N LEU A 471 9.06 2.73 2.61
CA LEU A 471 8.94 2.86 4.06
C LEU A 471 9.67 1.73 4.80
N PRO A 472 10.37 2.01 5.91
CA PRO A 472 10.72 1.01 6.90
C PRO A 472 9.46 0.40 7.53
N LEU A 473 9.57 -0.82 8.03
CA LEU A 473 8.43 -1.60 8.54
C LEU A 473 8.57 -1.93 10.02
N PHE A 474 7.47 -1.82 10.76
CA PHE A 474 7.31 -2.39 12.09
C PHE A 474 6.15 -3.39 12.10
N ILE A 475 6.45 -4.63 12.48
CA ILE A 475 5.46 -5.66 12.77
C ILE A 475 5.42 -5.86 14.29
N LEU A 476 4.37 -5.37 14.95
CA LEU A 476 4.06 -5.67 16.34
C LEU A 476 3.41 -7.05 16.41
N ALA A 477 4.25 -8.08 16.42
CA ALA A 477 3.85 -9.47 16.22
C ALA A 477 3.17 -10.06 17.47
N ASN A 478 1.92 -10.48 17.33
CA ASN A 478 1.16 -11.08 18.42
C ASN A 478 0.17 -12.13 17.89
N TRP A 479 0.67 -13.15 17.19
CA TRP A 479 -0.11 -14.23 16.58
C TRP A 479 0.16 -15.60 17.19
N ARG A 480 -0.91 -16.32 17.53
CA ARG A 480 -0.90 -17.73 17.93
C ARG A 480 -0.78 -18.69 16.76
N GLY A 481 -1.04 -18.22 15.54
CA GLY A 481 -0.96 -19.03 14.33
C GLY A 481 -1.93 -18.61 13.24
N PHE A 482 -2.06 -19.48 12.25
CA PHE A 482 -3.07 -19.40 11.20
C PHE A 482 -4.32 -20.20 11.60
N SER A 483 -5.48 -19.76 11.13
CA SER A 483 -6.69 -20.58 11.24
C SER A 483 -6.53 -21.86 10.42
N GLY A 484 -6.59 -23.00 11.10
CA GLY A 484 -6.54 -24.33 10.48
C GLY A 484 -7.91 -24.95 10.22
N GLY A 485 -9.00 -24.17 10.33
CA GLY A 485 -10.36 -24.67 10.10
C GLY A 485 -10.62 -25.02 8.63
N GLN A 486 -11.46 -26.03 8.38
CA GLN A 486 -11.78 -26.50 7.02
C GLN A 486 -12.22 -25.37 6.08
N ARG A 487 -13.07 -24.44 6.56
CA ARG A 487 -13.53 -23.30 5.77
C ARG A 487 -12.38 -22.37 5.38
N ASP A 488 -11.54 -22.00 6.33
CA ASP A 488 -10.47 -21.03 6.07
C ASP A 488 -9.36 -21.64 5.18
N LEU A 489 -9.15 -22.96 5.25
CA LEU A 489 -8.34 -23.72 4.28
C LEU A 489 -8.95 -23.71 2.89
N PHE A 490 -10.27 -23.93 2.77
CA PHE A 490 -11.01 -23.86 1.51
C PHE A 490 -10.98 -22.44 0.90
N GLU A 491 -11.07 -21.41 1.73
CA GLU A 491 -10.97 -19.99 1.34
C GLU A 491 -9.54 -19.55 0.96
N GLY A 492 -8.55 -20.45 1.05
CA GLY A 492 -7.21 -20.21 0.53
C GLY A 492 -6.25 -19.50 1.50
N ILE A 493 -6.35 -19.77 2.81
CA ILE A 493 -5.41 -19.23 3.81
C ILE A 493 -3.94 -19.50 3.47
N LEU A 494 -3.62 -20.64 2.85
CA LEU A 494 -2.25 -21.00 2.48
C LEU A 494 -1.69 -20.11 1.37
N GLN A 495 -2.52 -19.76 0.37
CA GLN A 495 -2.16 -18.81 -0.69
C GLN A 495 -1.94 -17.41 -0.10
N ALA A 496 -2.80 -16.98 0.83
CA ALA A 496 -2.65 -15.69 1.49
C ALA A 496 -1.41 -15.65 2.40
N GLY A 497 -1.12 -16.74 3.12
CA GLY A 497 0.06 -16.86 3.98
C GLY A 497 1.38 -16.89 3.21
N SER A 498 1.43 -17.56 2.05
CA SER A 498 2.65 -17.58 1.21
C SER A 498 2.98 -16.21 0.60
N ALA A 499 1.96 -15.39 0.32
CA ALA A 499 2.16 -14.02 -0.15
C ALA A 499 2.87 -13.12 0.89
N ILE A 500 2.69 -13.36 2.19
CA ILE A 500 3.42 -12.66 3.26
C ILE A 500 4.92 -12.93 3.12
N VAL A 501 5.30 -14.20 2.92
CA VAL A 501 6.71 -14.61 2.75
C VAL A 501 7.32 -13.97 1.51
N GLU A 502 6.61 -13.99 0.38
CA GLU A 502 7.09 -13.39 -0.87
C GLU A 502 7.33 -11.88 -0.74
N ASN A 503 6.39 -11.17 -0.11
CA ASN A 503 6.48 -9.72 0.06
C ASN A 503 7.55 -9.32 1.10
N LEU A 504 7.83 -10.15 2.10
CA LEU A 504 8.95 -9.93 3.02
C LEU A 504 10.31 -10.27 2.39
N ARG A 505 10.37 -11.33 1.58
CA ARG A 505 11.59 -11.71 0.83
C ARG A 505 12.05 -10.60 -0.11
N THR A 506 11.11 -9.92 -0.74
CA THR A 506 11.37 -8.83 -1.70
C THR A 506 11.31 -7.43 -1.06
N TYR A 507 11.15 -7.36 0.27
CA TYR A 507 11.14 -6.09 1.01
C TYR A 507 12.52 -5.42 0.95
N ASN A 508 12.58 -4.14 0.59
CA ASN A 508 13.85 -3.46 0.30
C ASN A 508 14.33 -2.52 1.39
N GLN A 509 13.51 -2.26 2.41
CA GLN A 509 13.79 -1.34 3.51
C GLN A 509 14.02 -2.11 4.83
N PRO A 510 14.59 -1.47 5.87
CA PRO A 510 14.67 -2.07 7.19
C PRO A 510 13.29 -2.47 7.73
N ALA A 511 13.20 -3.68 8.28
CA ALA A 511 11.99 -4.21 8.87
C ALA A 511 12.26 -4.75 10.27
N PHE A 512 11.42 -4.38 11.22
CA PHE A 512 11.50 -4.82 12.61
C PHE A 512 10.29 -5.66 12.96
N VAL A 513 10.54 -6.88 13.42
CA VAL A 513 9.52 -7.73 14.05
C VAL A 513 9.72 -7.64 15.55
N TYR A 514 8.75 -7.08 16.26
CA TYR A 514 8.81 -6.95 17.72
C TYR A 514 7.62 -7.65 18.35
N ILE A 515 7.88 -8.64 19.21
CA ILE A 515 6.83 -9.27 20.02
C ILE A 515 6.62 -8.37 21.25
N PRO A 516 5.48 -7.65 21.38
CA PRO A 516 5.27 -6.64 22.41
C PRO A 516 5.03 -7.27 23.78
N MET A 517 4.87 -6.44 24.82
CA MET A 517 4.54 -6.89 26.17
C MET A 517 3.29 -7.78 26.19
N ALA A 518 3.39 -8.91 26.90
CA ALA A 518 2.40 -9.99 26.95
C ALA A 518 2.00 -10.57 25.57
N GLY A 519 2.74 -10.24 24.51
CA GLY A 519 2.53 -10.76 23.18
C GLY A 519 3.04 -12.19 23.02
N GLU A 520 2.52 -12.89 22.02
CA GLU A 520 3.00 -14.20 21.65
C GLU A 520 3.13 -14.41 20.15
N LEU A 521 4.12 -15.19 19.74
CA LEU A 521 4.35 -15.56 18.35
C LEU A 521 4.56 -17.06 18.25
N ARG A 522 3.68 -17.78 17.55
CA ARG A 522 3.69 -19.25 17.56
C ARG A 522 3.59 -19.89 16.18
N GLY A 523 4.17 -21.09 16.08
CA GLY A 523 4.01 -22.01 14.97
C GLY A 523 4.23 -21.36 13.60
N GLY A 524 3.29 -21.59 12.68
CA GLY A 524 3.36 -21.05 11.32
C GLY A 524 3.38 -19.52 11.26
N ALA A 525 2.83 -18.82 12.26
CA ALA A 525 2.85 -17.37 12.26
C ALA A 525 4.27 -16.81 12.44
N TRP A 526 5.11 -17.49 13.25
CA TRP A 526 6.54 -17.15 13.33
C TRP A 526 7.22 -17.38 11.98
N VAL A 527 6.99 -18.55 11.38
CA VAL A 527 7.67 -18.99 10.15
C VAL A 527 7.58 -17.95 9.04
N VAL A 528 6.41 -17.33 8.85
CA VAL A 528 6.16 -16.41 7.73
C VAL A 528 6.70 -14.99 7.93
N ILE A 529 7.21 -14.65 9.12
CA ILE A 529 7.80 -13.34 9.42
C ILE A 529 9.22 -13.43 10.00
N ASP A 530 9.83 -14.62 9.97
CA ASP A 530 11.16 -14.83 10.54
C ASP A 530 12.24 -14.04 9.79
N SER A 531 13.25 -13.56 10.52
CA SER A 531 14.39 -12.84 9.97
C SER A 531 15.12 -13.58 8.84
N LYS A 532 15.08 -14.92 8.82
CA LYS A 532 15.71 -15.75 7.77
C LYS A 532 15.06 -15.60 6.39
N ILE A 533 13.83 -15.09 6.29
CA ILE A 533 13.19 -14.80 5.00
C ILE A 533 13.98 -13.73 4.24
N ASN A 534 14.49 -12.72 4.96
CA ASN A 534 15.27 -11.63 4.40
C ASN A 534 16.28 -11.11 5.45
N PRO A 535 17.41 -11.81 5.65
CA PRO A 535 18.34 -11.56 6.74
C PRO A 535 19.06 -10.21 6.65
N ASP A 536 19.11 -9.63 5.45
CA ASP A 536 19.68 -8.32 5.18
C ASP A 536 18.79 -7.17 5.69
N ARG A 537 17.48 -7.43 5.86
CA ARG A 537 16.46 -6.40 6.08
C ARG A 537 15.71 -6.55 7.39
N ILE A 538 15.40 -7.79 7.78
CA ILE A 538 14.54 -8.10 8.91
C ILE A 538 15.35 -8.34 10.18
N GLU A 539 15.02 -7.62 11.25
CA GLU A 539 15.51 -7.89 12.61
C GLU A 539 14.35 -8.26 13.54
N CYS A 540 14.50 -9.36 14.28
CA CYS A 540 13.51 -9.82 15.25
C CYS A 540 13.94 -9.47 16.68
N TYR A 541 12.99 -8.96 17.46
CA TYR A 541 13.12 -8.57 18.87
C TYR A 541 11.91 -9.09 19.65
N ALA A 542 12.07 -9.27 20.95
CA ALA A 542 10.97 -9.66 21.83
C ALA A 542 11.04 -8.90 23.14
N GLU A 543 9.88 -8.59 23.70
CA GLU A 543 9.76 -8.06 25.06
C GLU A 543 10.03 -9.16 26.09
N ARG A 544 10.41 -8.80 27.32
CA ARG A 544 10.78 -9.75 28.37
C ARG A 544 9.68 -10.75 28.70
N THR A 545 8.43 -10.32 28.75
CA THR A 545 7.25 -11.14 29.01
C THR A 545 6.71 -11.86 27.78
N ALA A 546 7.24 -11.56 26.59
CA ALA A 546 6.81 -12.19 25.35
C ALA A 546 7.04 -13.70 25.36
N LYS A 547 6.11 -14.42 24.74
CA LYS A 547 6.14 -15.89 24.61
C LYS A 547 6.26 -16.30 23.14
N GLY A 548 6.88 -17.44 22.87
CA GLY A 548 6.90 -17.97 21.51
C GLY A 548 7.59 -19.30 21.38
N ASN A 549 6.95 -20.18 20.60
CA ASN A 549 7.39 -21.55 20.37
C ASN A 549 6.57 -22.17 19.21
N VAL A 550 6.82 -23.43 18.90
CA VAL A 550 6.10 -24.16 17.83
C VAL A 550 4.61 -24.32 18.16
N LEU A 551 4.29 -24.63 19.42
CA LEU A 551 2.92 -24.84 19.91
C LEU A 551 2.68 -24.03 21.19
N GLU A 552 1.42 -23.93 21.59
CA GLU A 552 1.07 -23.50 22.95
C GLU A 552 1.53 -24.55 23.98
N PRO A 553 1.85 -24.14 25.23
CA PRO A 553 2.29 -25.05 26.29
C PRO A 553 1.34 -26.24 26.50
N GLN A 554 0.02 -25.99 26.44
CA GLN A 554 -1.01 -27.01 26.58
C GLN A 554 -0.93 -28.06 25.47
N GLY A 555 -0.80 -27.63 24.22
CA GLY A 555 -0.62 -28.55 23.09
C GLY A 555 0.72 -29.28 23.11
N LEU A 556 1.78 -28.65 23.64
CA LEU A 556 3.09 -29.29 23.75
C LEU A 556 3.07 -30.47 24.74
N ILE A 557 2.44 -30.31 25.91
CA ILE A 557 2.41 -31.37 26.92
C ILE A 557 1.58 -32.57 26.49
N GLU A 558 0.49 -32.36 25.72
CA GLU A 558 -0.31 -33.46 25.16
C GLU A 558 0.51 -34.37 24.24
N ILE A 559 1.55 -33.83 23.60
CA ILE A 559 2.40 -34.57 22.68
C ILE A 559 3.64 -35.12 23.38
N LYS A 560 4.31 -34.32 24.22
CA LYS A 560 5.67 -34.57 24.75
C LYS A 560 5.74 -34.85 26.25
N PHE A 561 4.65 -34.72 26.98
CA PHE A 561 4.58 -34.98 28.42
C PHE A 561 3.27 -35.72 28.73
N ARG A 562 3.12 -36.91 28.12
CA ARG A 562 1.88 -37.69 28.14
C ARG A 562 1.67 -38.31 29.52
N SER A 563 0.58 -39.06 29.65
CA SER A 563 0.19 -39.67 30.93
C SER A 563 1.28 -40.53 31.57
N GLU A 564 2.09 -41.24 30.77
CA GLU A 564 3.18 -42.09 31.29
C GLU A 564 4.30 -41.22 31.90
N GLU A 565 4.78 -40.20 31.20
CA GLU A 565 5.81 -39.30 31.72
C GLU A 565 5.32 -38.49 32.93
N LEU A 566 4.04 -38.13 32.96
CA LEU A 566 3.40 -37.53 34.13
C LEU A 566 3.43 -38.48 35.34
N GLN A 567 3.09 -39.75 35.15
CA GLN A 567 3.12 -40.76 36.21
C GLN A 567 4.54 -41.06 36.69
N ASP A 568 5.53 -41.05 35.80
CA ASP A 568 6.95 -41.16 36.16
C ASP A 568 7.41 -39.96 36.97
N CYS A 569 6.99 -38.76 36.57
CA CYS A 569 7.27 -37.53 37.32
C CYS A 569 6.65 -37.58 38.73
N MET A 570 5.39 -38.02 38.85
CA MET A 570 4.76 -38.26 40.16
C MET A 570 5.52 -39.30 40.97
N GLY A 571 5.92 -40.40 40.35
CA GLY A 571 6.67 -41.47 41.00
C GLY A 571 8.07 -41.08 41.45
N ARG A 572 8.63 -40.01 40.88
CA ARG A 572 9.94 -39.46 41.28
C ARG A 572 9.83 -38.37 42.34
N LEU A 573 8.72 -37.63 42.38
CA LEU A 573 8.60 -36.41 43.18
C LEU A 573 7.61 -36.50 44.35
N ASP A 574 6.56 -37.33 44.27
CA ASP A 574 5.55 -37.45 45.33
C ASP A 574 5.99 -38.47 46.41
N PRO A 575 6.26 -38.05 47.65
CA PRO A 575 6.77 -38.94 48.70
C PRO A 575 5.80 -40.08 49.05
N GLU A 576 4.49 -39.82 48.99
CA GLU A 576 3.46 -40.81 49.29
C GLU A 576 3.40 -41.89 48.20
N LEU A 577 3.42 -41.50 46.93
CA LEU A 577 3.48 -42.43 45.80
C LEU A 577 4.77 -43.26 45.82
N ILE A 578 5.92 -42.66 46.15
CA ILE A 578 7.20 -43.36 46.29
C ILE A 578 7.09 -44.44 47.37
N ASN A 579 6.57 -44.09 48.55
CA ASN A 579 6.39 -45.03 49.66
C ASN A 579 5.42 -46.17 49.30
N LEU A 580 4.27 -45.84 48.69
CA LEU A 580 3.30 -46.83 48.23
C LEU A 580 3.89 -47.77 47.19
N LYS A 581 4.68 -47.26 46.22
CA LYS A 581 5.38 -48.08 45.22
C LYS A 581 6.46 -48.97 45.86
N ALA A 582 7.21 -48.47 46.84
CA ALA A 582 8.19 -49.26 47.59
C ALA A 582 7.50 -50.40 48.37
N LYS A 583 6.43 -50.11 49.12
CA LYS A 583 5.62 -51.11 49.81
C LYS A 583 5.03 -52.16 48.86
N LEU A 584 4.58 -51.74 47.67
CA LEU A 584 4.09 -52.64 46.64
C LEU A 584 5.21 -53.55 46.12
N GLN A 585 6.44 -53.05 45.95
CA GLN A 585 7.59 -53.86 45.58
C GLN A 585 7.94 -54.86 46.68
N ASP A 586 8.03 -54.42 47.94
CA ASP A 586 8.32 -55.31 49.08
C ASP A 586 7.27 -56.43 49.20
N ALA A 587 5.97 -56.08 49.08
CA ALA A 587 4.88 -57.06 49.13
C ALA A 587 4.94 -58.09 47.99
N LYS A 588 5.42 -57.70 46.81
CA LYS A 588 5.62 -58.61 45.66
C LYS A 588 6.80 -59.56 45.84
N HIS A 589 7.84 -59.17 46.58
CA HIS A 589 9.01 -60.01 46.82
C HIS A 589 8.87 -60.91 48.07
N GLY A 590 8.02 -60.55 49.03
CA GLY A 590 7.94 -61.17 50.35
C GLY A 590 6.81 -62.19 50.61
N ASN A 591 6.22 -62.84 49.60
CA ASN A 591 4.99 -63.67 49.77
C ASN A 591 3.82 -62.89 50.42
N GLY A 592 3.64 -61.61 50.06
CA GLY A 592 2.50 -60.81 50.52
C GLY A 592 1.15 -61.38 50.07
N SER A 593 0.08 -61.14 50.84
CA SER A 593 -1.25 -61.63 50.49
C SER A 593 -1.80 -60.91 49.25
N LEU A 594 -2.49 -61.62 48.35
CA LEU A 594 -3.13 -61.02 47.16
C LEU A 594 -4.00 -59.79 47.48
N PRO A 595 -4.82 -59.80 48.55
CA PRO A 595 -5.62 -58.63 48.95
C PRO A 595 -4.78 -57.39 49.30
N ASP A 596 -3.60 -57.56 49.90
CA ASP A 596 -2.72 -56.44 50.27
C ASP A 596 -2.12 -55.78 49.02
N ILE A 597 -1.72 -56.58 48.03
CA ILE A 597 -1.20 -56.10 46.74
C ILE A 597 -2.27 -55.29 46.00
N GLU A 598 -3.51 -55.78 45.93
CA GLU A 598 -4.63 -55.07 45.30
C GLU A 598 -4.97 -53.76 46.05
N SER A 599 -4.91 -53.76 47.38
CA SER A 599 -5.17 -52.56 48.18
C SER A 599 -4.13 -51.46 47.93
N LEU A 600 -2.86 -51.84 47.80
CA LEU A 600 -1.75 -50.93 47.48
C LEU A 600 -1.86 -50.40 46.06
N GLN A 601 -2.24 -51.24 45.08
CA GLN A 601 -2.50 -50.81 43.71
C GLN A 601 -3.63 -49.78 43.65
N LYS A 602 -4.76 -50.03 44.31
CA LYS A 602 -5.88 -49.07 44.38
C LYS A 602 -5.47 -47.75 45.04
N SER A 603 -4.64 -47.82 46.09
CA SER A 603 -4.14 -46.63 46.77
C SER A 603 -3.21 -45.80 45.87
N ILE A 604 -2.34 -46.46 45.09
CA ILE A 604 -1.48 -45.80 44.09
C ILE A 604 -2.32 -45.15 43.00
N GLU A 605 -3.33 -45.85 42.47
CA GLU A 605 -4.23 -45.31 41.45
C GLU A 605 -5.02 -44.10 41.96
N ALA A 606 -5.56 -44.18 43.18
CA ALA A 606 -6.27 -43.08 43.82
C ALA A 606 -5.38 -41.84 43.99
N ARG A 607 -4.16 -42.03 44.50
CA ARG A 607 -3.18 -40.94 44.66
C ARG A 607 -2.76 -40.35 43.31
N THR A 608 -2.51 -41.19 42.31
CA THR A 608 -2.16 -40.76 40.94
C THR A 608 -3.26 -39.89 40.35
N LYS A 609 -4.53 -40.31 40.48
CA LYS A 609 -5.69 -39.56 39.99
C LYS A 609 -5.85 -38.22 40.72
N GLN A 610 -5.59 -38.19 42.03
CA GLN A 610 -5.62 -36.96 42.83
C GLN A 610 -4.54 -35.96 42.39
N LEU A 611 -3.33 -36.44 42.07
CA LEU A 611 -2.19 -35.61 41.69
C LEU A 611 -2.24 -35.11 40.25
N LEU A 612 -2.99 -35.79 39.36
CA LEU A 612 -2.98 -35.54 37.93
C LEU A 612 -3.24 -34.06 37.54
N PRO A 613 -4.25 -33.35 38.08
CA PRO A 613 -4.47 -31.95 37.73
C PRO A 613 -3.29 -31.04 38.09
N LEU A 614 -2.68 -31.25 39.26
CA LEU A 614 -1.53 -30.47 39.72
C LEU A 614 -0.29 -30.75 38.87
N TYR A 615 0.02 -32.02 38.59
CA TYR A 615 1.16 -32.38 37.76
C TYR A 615 0.98 -31.95 36.30
N THR A 616 -0.26 -31.87 35.81
CA THR A 616 -0.58 -31.24 34.52
C THR A 616 -0.21 -29.76 34.56
N GLN A 617 -0.59 -29.01 35.60
CA GLN A 617 -0.19 -27.60 35.75
C GLN A 617 1.34 -27.43 35.86
N ILE A 618 2.03 -28.33 36.56
CA ILE A 618 3.50 -28.34 36.63
C ILE A 618 4.10 -28.58 35.24
N ALA A 619 3.55 -29.52 34.46
CA ALA A 619 3.99 -29.79 33.11
C ALA A 619 3.75 -28.61 32.16
N VAL A 620 2.59 -27.94 32.26
CA VAL A 620 2.30 -26.70 31.52
C VAL A 620 3.33 -25.64 31.90
N ARG A 621 3.61 -25.44 33.19
CA ARG A 621 4.60 -24.47 33.65
C ARG A 621 6.00 -24.81 33.14
N PHE A 622 6.37 -26.08 33.12
CA PHE A 622 7.64 -26.54 32.54
C PHE A 622 7.70 -26.26 31.03
N ALA A 623 6.62 -26.49 30.30
CA ALA A 623 6.52 -26.13 28.89
C ALA A 623 6.65 -24.61 28.67
N GLU A 624 6.00 -23.77 29.48
CA GLU A 624 6.12 -22.31 29.41
C GLU A 624 7.57 -21.80 29.55
N LEU A 625 8.42 -22.48 30.32
CA LEU A 625 9.83 -22.10 30.45
C LEU A 625 10.60 -22.22 29.13
N HIS A 626 10.11 -23.03 28.18
CA HIS A 626 10.66 -23.18 26.83
C HIS A 626 10.17 -22.09 25.86
N ASP A 627 9.20 -21.28 26.26
CA ASP A 627 8.58 -20.25 25.41
C ASP A 627 9.16 -18.86 25.67
N THR A 628 10.10 -18.72 26.61
CA THR A 628 10.58 -17.42 27.09
C THR A 628 11.42 -16.66 26.06
N SER A 629 11.28 -15.33 26.05
CA SER A 629 12.12 -14.40 25.27
C SER A 629 13.63 -14.60 25.50
N LEU A 630 14.04 -14.92 26.74
CA LEU A 630 15.44 -15.24 27.06
C LEU A 630 15.92 -16.51 26.36
N ARG A 631 15.08 -17.55 26.24
CA ARG A 631 15.43 -18.73 25.45
C ARG A 631 15.53 -18.40 23.96
N MET A 632 14.66 -17.54 23.43
CA MET A 632 14.75 -17.08 22.04
C MET A 632 16.10 -16.41 21.77
N ALA A 633 16.52 -15.50 22.66
CA ALA A 633 17.82 -14.84 22.57
C ALA A 633 18.99 -15.84 22.70
N ALA A 634 18.93 -16.76 23.67
CA ALA A 634 19.96 -17.78 23.86
C ALA A 634 20.09 -18.74 22.66
N LYS A 635 19.01 -18.95 21.90
CA LYS A 635 19.00 -19.72 20.66
C LYS A 635 19.38 -18.89 19.42
N GLY A 636 19.55 -17.58 19.56
CA GLY A 636 19.94 -16.67 18.47
C GLY A 636 18.85 -16.43 17.42
N VAL A 637 17.58 -16.67 17.74
CA VAL A 637 16.44 -16.44 16.81
C VAL A 637 15.88 -15.02 16.89
N ILE A 638 16.23 -14.28 17.94
CA ILE A 638 16.02 -12.83 18.07
C ILE A 638 17.36 -12.15 18.36
N LYS A 639 17.50 -10.87 17.99
CA LYS A 639 18.71 -10.08 18.22
C LYS A 639 18.89 -9.73 19.68
N LYS A 640 17.83 -9.26 20.34
CA LYS A 640 17.86 -8.77 21.72
C LYS A 640 16.48 -8.85 22.37
N VAL A 641 16.46 -9.00 23.69
CA VAL A 641 15.27 -8.74 24.50
C VAL A 641 15.21 -7.24 24.79
N VAL A 642 14.10 -6.60 24.43
CA VAL A 642 13.91 -5.14 24.55
C VAL A 642 12.70 -4.87 25.42
N ASP A 643 12.92 -4.28 26.59
CA ASP A 643 11.86 -3.97 27.55
C ASP A 643 10.89 -2.91 26.96
N TRP A 644 9.60 -3.06 27.27
CA TRP A 644 8.54 -2.28 26.64
C TRP A 644 8.70 -0.76 26.82
N GLU A 645 9.01 -0.33 28.04
CA GLU A 645 9.15 1.08 28.41
C GLU A 645 10.25 1.78 27.60
N GLU A 646 11.35 1.09 27.29
CA GLU A 646 12.50 1.63 26.56
C GLU A 646 12.43 1.41 25.04
N SER A 647 11.44 0.65 24.57
CA SER A 647 11.33 0.20 23.18
C SER A 647 11.36 1.34 22.17
N ARG A 648 10.67 2.46 22.45
CA ARG A 648 10.65 3.65 21.58
C ARG A 648 12.05 4.21 21.32
N SER A 649 12.80 4.50 22.39
CA SER A 649 14.14 5.09 22.30
C SER A 649 15.11 4.12 21.62
N PHE A 650 15.04 2.84 21.97
CA PHE A 650 15.83 1.79 21.33
C PHE A 650 15.56 1.71 19.81
N PHE A 651 14.29 1.57 19.41
CA PHE A 651 13.94 1.41 18.00
C PHE A 651 14.19 2.68 17.18
N TYR A 652 14.08 3.87 17.77
CA TYR A 652 14.42 5.11 17.08
C TYR A 652 15.91 5.12 16.68
N LYS A 653 16.80 4.83 17.64
CA LYS A 653 18.25 4.78 17.39
C LYS A 653 18.60 3.69 16.39
N ARG A 654 18.04 2.49 16.59
CA ARG A 654 18.28 1.34 15.71
C ARG A 654 17.78 1.61 14.29
N LEU A 655 16.59 2.18 14.13
CA LEU A 655 16.04 2.55 12.83
C LEU A 655 16.91 3.58 12.11
N ARG A 656 17.34 4.64 12.80
CA ARG A 656 18.21 5.67 12.23
C ARG A 656 19.55 5.10 11.76
N ARG A 657 20.12 4.17 12.53
CA ARG A 657 21.29 3.40 12.10
C ARG A 657 21.01 2.57 10.86
N ARG A 658 19.98 1.72 10.86
CA ARG A 658 19.68 0.81 9.75
C ARG A 658 19.38 1.56 8.44
N ILE A 659 18.72 2.72 8.52
CA ILE A 659 18.56 3.62 7.37
C ILE A 659 19.92 4.14 6.89
N SER A 660 20.79 4.55 7.81
CA SER A 660 22.12 5.08 7.47
C SER A 660 23.04 4.02 6.83
N GLU A 661 23.03 2.81 7.37
CA GLU A 661 23.70 1.63 6.80
C GLU A 661 23.20 1.34 5.38
N ASP A 662 21.88 1.28 5.19
CA ASP A 662 21.29 0.98 3.89
C ASP A 662 21.57 2.07 2.84
N LEU A 663 21.56 3.35 3.24
CA LEU A 663 21.94 4.46 2.34
C LEU A 663 23.38 4.33 1.85
N LEU A 664 24.33 4.07 2.76
CA LEU A 664 25.74 3.93 2.41
C LEU A 664 25.98 2.65 1.61
N ALA A 665 25.35 1.53 1.99
CA ALA A 665 25.45 0.27 1.26
C ALA A 665 24.89 0.39 -0.17
N LYS A 666 23.76 1.10 -0.35
CA LYS A 666 23.22 1.42 -1.68
C LYS A 666 24.18 2.29 -2.49
N GLU A 667 24.85 3.26 -1.88
CA GLU A 667 25.87 4.05 -2.58
C GLU A 667 27.05 3.19 -3.04
N ILE A 668 27.59 2.33 -2.16
CA ILE A 668 28.70 1.41 -2.48
C ILE A 668 28.31 0.49 -3.63
N ARG A 669 27.13 -0.16 -3.55
CA ARG A 669 26.64 -1.07 -4.58
C ARG A 669 26.41 -0.36 -5.92
N ARG A 670 25.91 0.88 -5.91
CA ARG A 670 25.77 1.69 -7.14
C ARG A 670 27.13 1.99 -7.79
N ILE A 671 28.20 2.13 -6.99
CA ILE A 671 29.55 2.34 -7.50
C ILE A 671 30.10 1.03 -8.07
N ILE A 672 30.16 -0.04 -7.28
CA ILE A 672 30.82 -1.30 -7.68
C ILE A 672 30.01 -2.04 -8.75
N GLY A 673 28.68 -2.09 -8.61
CA GLY A 673 27.76 -2.78 -9.49
C GLY A 673 26.76 -3.66 -8.72
N ASP A 674 25.65 -4.02 -9.37
CA ASP A 674 24.52 -4.69 -8.73
C ASP A 674 24.84 -6.12 -8.23
N ASN A 675 25.86 -6.76 -8.81
CA ASN A 675 26.36 -8.08 -8.40
C ASN A 675 27.02 -8.05 -7.00
N PHE A 676 27.38 -6.88 -6.49
CA PHE A 676 27.94 -6.74 -5.15
C PHE A 676 26.81 -6.87 -4.10
N THR A 677 26.94 -7.86 -3.21
CA THR A 677 25.87 -8.19 -2.25
C THR A 677 25.73 -7.12 -1.16
N HIS A 678 24.57 -7.04 -0.52
CA HIS A 678 24.36 -6.14 0.61
C HIS A 678 25.29 -6.49 1.79
N GLN A 679 25.46 -7.78 2.08
CA GLN A 679 26.36 -8.25 3.13
C GLN A 679 27.81 -7.78 2.91
N SER A 680 28.35 -7.92 1.69
CA SER A 680 29.70 -7.46 1.37
C SER A 680 29.85 -5.94 1.50
N ALA A 681 28.81 -5.17 1.18
CA ALA A 681 28.81 -3.73 1.42
C ALA A 681 28.84 -3.39 2.91
N MET A 682 28.10 -4.15 3.73
CA MET A 682 28.12 -3.98 5.19
C MET A 682 29.48 -4.34 5.81
N GLU A 683 30.17 -5.35 5.30
CA GLU A 683 31.53 -5.72 5.72
C GLU A 683 32.51 -4.57 5.47
N LEU A 684 32.50 -3.96 4.29
CA LEU A 684 33.31 -2.76 3.99
C LEU A 684 32.99 -1.58 4.92
N ILE A 685 31.71 -1.32 5.17
CA ILE A 685 31.29 -0.24 6.07
C ILE A 685 31.84 -0.48 7.48
N ASN A 686 31.82 -1.72 7.95
CA ASN A 686 32.37 -2.09 9.25
C ASN A 686 33.90 -1.88 9.29
N GLU A 687 34.63 -2.30 8.26
CA GLU A 687 36.06 -2.06 8.15
C GLU A 687 36.39 -0.56 8.20
N TRP A 688 35.66 0.27 7.44
CA TRP A 688 35.86 1.71 7.41
C TRP A 688 35.56 2.37 8.76
N TYR A 689 34.50 1.93 9.42
CA TYR A 689 34.15 2.40 10.76
C TYR A 689 35.26 2.07 11.77
N LEU A 690 35.69 0.81 11.84
CA LEU A 690 36.73 0.37 12.78
C LEU A 690 38.08 1.07 12.53
N ALA A 691 38.46 1.27 11.27
CA ALA A 691 39.67 2.00 10.90
C ALA A 691 39.65 3.46 11.40
N SER A 692 38.49 4.12 11.33
CA SER A 692 38.34 5.49 11.84
C SER A 692 38.43 5.55 13.38
N GLN A 693 37.83 4.59 14.09
CA GLN A 693 37.86 4.54 15.56
C GLN A 693 39.27 4.32 16.10
N ALA A 694 40.07 3.48 15.42
CA ALA A 694 41.48 3.27 15.75
C ALA A 694 42.32 4.55 15.64
N THR A 695 41.92 5.48 14.75
CA THR A 695 42.60 6.76 14.54
C THR A 695 42.17 7.81 15.57
N THR A 696 40.92 7.78 16.04
CA THR A 696 40.37 8.74 17.02
C THR A 696 40.51 8.30 18.48
N GLY A 697 40.95 7.06 18.75
CA GLY A 697 41.15 6.53 20.10
C GLY A 697 39.85 6.31 20.90
N SER A 698 38.71 6.19 20.22
CA SER A 698 37.39 6.01 20.85
C SER A 698 37.11 4.53 21.13
N THR A 699 36.48 4.24 22.27
CA THR A 699 36.15 2.88 22.74
C THR A 699 34.75 2.42 22.31
N ALA A 700 34.04 3.19 21.49
CA ALA A 700 32.69 2.85 21.04
C ALA A 700 32.73 1.66 20.07
N GLY A 701 32.18 0.52 20.50
CA GLY A 701 32.10 -0.69 19.70
C GLY A 701 31.16 -0.54 18.50
N TRP A 702 31.27 -1.47 17.53
CA TRP A 702 30.38 -1.52 16.36
C TRP A 702 28.89 -1.52 16.74
N ASP A 703 28.52 -2.11 17.88
CA ASP A 703 27.13 -2.24 18.31
C ASP A 703 26.50 -0.95 18.89
N ASP A 704 27.26 0.15 19.00
CA ASP A 704 26.73 1.45 19.42
C ASP A 704 26.05 2.19 18.25
N ASP A 705 24.72 2.26 18.29
CA ASP A 705 23.92 2.86 17.22
C ASP A 705 24.14 4.37 17.08
N ASP A 706 24.29 5.11 18.18
CA ASP A 706 24.47 6.57 18.14
C ASP A 706 25.87 6.93 17.63
N ALA A 707 26.89 6.19 18.07
CA ALA A 707 28.28 6.39 17.61
C ALA A 707 28.44 6.11 16.11
N PHE A 708 27.82 5.04 15.59
CA PHE A 708 27.83 4.75 14.17
C PHE A 708 27.17 5.86 13.35
N VAL A 709 26.00 6.33 13.78
CA VAL A 709 25.28 7.36 13.04
C VAL A 709 26.05 8.68 13.06
N ALA A 710 26.65 9.06 14.20
CA ALA A 710 27.51 10.25 14.27
C ALA A 710 28.71 10.16 13.33
N TRP A 711 29.32 8.97 13.21
CA TRP A 711 30.38 8.69 12.24
C TRP A 711 29.89 8.85 10.80
N LYS A 712 28.76 8.25 10.44
CA LYS A 712 28.19 8.29 9.09
C LYS A 712 27.74 9.70 8.71
N ASP A 713 27.26 10.50 9.65
CA ASP A 713 26.80 11.88 9.37
C ASP A 713 27.98 12.84 9.11
N SER A 714 29.23 12.38 9.25
CA SER A 714 30.45 13.11 8.92
C SER A 714 31.14 12.52 7.67
N PRO A 715 30.88 13.05 6.46
CA PRO A 715 31.35 12.44 5.20
C PRO A 715 32.86 12.27 5.09
N GLU A 716 33.65 13.13 5.73
CA GLU A 716 35.11 13.06 5.70
C GLU A 716 35.66 11.74 6.26
N ASN A 717 34.87 11.02 7.05
CA ASN A 717 35.26 9.71 7.58
C ASN A 717 35.33 8.60 6.53
N TYR A 718 34.59 8.70 5.42
CA TYR A 718 34.50 7.62 4.42
C TYR A 718 34.58 8.09 2.97
N LYS A 719 34.58 9.41 2.72
CA LYS A 719 34.68 10.00 1.38
C LYS A 719 35.93 9.56 0.63
N GLY A 720 37.07 9.39 1.31
CA GLY A 720 38.30 8.87 0.73
C GLY A 720 38.11 7.46 0.15
N TYR A 721 37.54 6.55 0.93
CA TYR A 721 37.24 5.18 0.47
C TYR A 721 36.26 5.17 -0.71
N ILE A 722 35.24 6.02 -0.69
CA ILE A 722 34.28 6.15 -1.80
C ILE A 722 34.97 6.66 -3.08
N GLN A 723 35.91 7.60 -2.97
CA GLN A 723 36.69 8.07 -4.11
C GLN A 723 37.58 6.96 -4.67
N GLU A 724 38.22 6.17 -3.80
CA GLU A 724 39.03 5.02 -4.20
C GLU A 724 38.20 3.96 -4.93
N LEU A 725 37.01 3.60 -4.41
CA LEU A 725 36.10 2.67 -5.08
C LEU A 725 35.68 3.18 -6.47
N ARG A 726 35.44 4.48 -6.62
CA ARG A 726 35.12 5.08 -7.92
C ARG A 726 36.32 5.01 -8.88
N ALA A 727 37.53 5.25 -8.37
CA ALA A 727 38.75 5.12 -9.17
C ALA A 727 38.98 3.67 -9.62
N GLN A 728 38.79 2.70 -8.73
CA GLN A 728 38.86 1.27 -9.04
C GLN A 728 37.83 0.87 -10.10
N LYS A 729 36.58 1.36 -10.01
CA LYS A 729 35.56 1.12 -11.03
C LYS A 729 36.00 1.62 -12.41
N VAL A 730 36.47 2.87 -12.48
CA VAL A 730 36.95 3.46 -13.75
C VAL A 730 38.14 2.68 -14.29
N SER A 731 39.07 2.29 -13.42
CA SER A 731 40.22 1.45 -13.80
C SER A 731 39.76 0.11 -14.38
N GLN A 732 38.80 -0.57 -13.75
CA GLN A 732 38.28 -1.84 -14.25
C GLN A 732 37.62 -1.67 -15.63
N SER A 733 36.79 -0.64 -15.81
CA SER A 733 36.17 -0.37 -17.11
C SER A 733 37.19 -0.06 -18.22
N LEU A 734 38.30 0.59 -17.89
CA LEU A 734 39.40 0.81 -18.84
C LEU A 734 40.18 -0.47 -19.14
N SER A 735 40.39 -1.34 -18.15
CA SER A 735 41.01 -2.65 -18.34
C SER A 735 40.15 -3.57 -19.22
N ASP A 736 38.84 -3.65 -18.94
CA ASP A 736 37.88 -4.45 -19.72
C ASP A 736 37.87 -4.02 -21.20
N LEU A 737 37.95 -2.70 -21.44
CA LEU A 737 38.08 -2.14 -22.79
C LEU A 737 39.43 -2.48 -23.43
N ALA A 738 40.53 -2.43 -22.68
CA ALA A 738 41.87 -2.72 -23.18
C ALA A 738 42.05 -4.21 -23.56
N ASP A 739 41.39 -5.11 -22.83
CA ASP A 739 41.45 -6.56 -23.08
C ASP A 739 40.63 -6.99 -24.32
N SER A 740 39.69 -6.16 -24.78
CA SER A 740 38.90 -6.40 -25.99
C SER A 740 39.52 -5.73 -27.22
N SER A 741 40.15 -6.53 -28.09
CA SER A 741 40.80 -6.05 -29.32
C SER A 741 39.87 -5.24 -30.24
N SER A 742 38.59 -5.65 -30.36
CA SER A 742 37.60 -4.94 -31.17
C SER A 742 37.13 -3.63 -30.52
N ASP A 743 36.95 -3.61 -29.20
CA ASP A 743 36.48 -2.40 -28.51
C ASP A 743 37.59 -1.35 -28.40
N LEU A 744 38.84 -1.80 -28.25
CA LEU A 744 40.01 -0.94 -28.29
C LEU A 744 40.19 -0.26 -29.66
N GLN A 745 39.92 -0.97 -30.76
CA GLN A 745 39.91 -0.37 -32.11
C GLN A 745 38.79 0.67 -32.25
N ALA A 746 37.62 0.43 -31.65
CA ALA A 746 36.49 1.35 -31.66
C ALA A 746 36.62 2.52 -30.66
N PHE A 747 37.58 2.48 -29.73
CA PHE A 747 37.70 3.43 -28.63
C PHE A 747 37.81 4.89 -29.10
N SER A 748 38.63 5.16 -30.13
CA SER A 748 38.81 6.51 -30.67
C SER A 748 37.50 7.11 -31.20
N GLN A 749 36.68 6.30 -31.87
CA GLN A 749 35.39 6.71 -32.43
C GLN A 749 34.31 6.85 -31.34
N GLY A 750 34.33 5.97 -30.34
CA GLY A 750 33.49 6.10 -29.15
C GLY A 750 33.80 7.37 -28.36
N LEU A 751 35.08 7.68 -28.15
CA LEU A 751 35.53 8.88 -27.46
C LEU A 751 35.14 10.16 -28.21
N SER A 752 35.25 10.17 -29.54
CA SER A 752 34.78 11.30 -30.36
C SER A 752 33.28 11.51 -30.21
N THR A 753 32.49 10.44 -30.29
CA THR A 753 31.02 10.50 -30.14
C THR A 753 30.61 10.99 -28.74
N LEU A 754 31.35 10.58 -27.71
CA LEU A 754 31.14 11.05 -26.34
C LEU A 754 31.42 12.55 -26.22
N LEU A 755 32.57 13.01 -26.73
CA LEU A 755 32.94 14.42 -26.69
C LEU A 755 31.90 15.27 -27.40
N ASP A 756 31.39 14.86 -28.57
CA ASP A 756 30.37 15.59 -29.32
C ASP A 756 29.05 15.75 -28.57
N LYS A 757 28.65 14.74 -27.79
CA LYS A 757 27.43 14.77 -26.96
C LYS A 757 27.61 15.52 -25.63
N MET A 758 28.85 15.74 -25.18
CA MET A 758 29.11 16.46 -23.94
C MET A 758 28.88 17.96 -24.08
N ASP A 759 28.32 18.56 -23.02
CA ASP A 759 28.25 20.01 -22.86
C ASP A 759 29.65 20.65 -22.97
N PRO A 760 29.81 21.82 -23.62
CA PRO A 760 31.11 22.46 -23.80
C PRO A 760 31.92 22.64 -22.50
N SER A 761 31.25 22.94 -21.38
CA SER A 761 31.91 23.16 -20.08
C SER A 761 32.48 21.87 -19.47
N GLN A 762 31.77 20.75 -19.64
CA GLN A 762 32.21 19.43 -19.19
C GLN A 762 33.30 18.86 -20.10
N ARG A 763 33.18 19.10 -21.41
CA ARG A 763 34.18 18.70 -22.41
C ARG A 763 35.55 19.30 -22.09
N VAL A 764 35.61 20.60 -21.76
CA VAL A 764 36.87 21.27 -21.38
C VAL A 764 37.49 20.64 -20.13
N LYS A 765 36.68 20.38 -19.09
CA LYS A 765 37.16 19.72 -17.86
C LYS A 765 37.67 18.31 -18.14
N PHE A 766 36.93 17.52 -18.90
CA PHE A 766 37.32 16.16 -19.27
C PHE A 766 38.66 16.14 -20.02
N VAL A 767 38.82 16.99 -21.03
CA VAL A 767 40.08 17.10 -21.79
C VAL A 767 41.24 17.53 -20.90
N GLN A 768 41.02 18.45 -19.94
CA GLN A 768 42.04 18.84 -18.98
C GLN A 768 42.46 17.68 -18.06
N GLU A 769 41.52 16.89 -17.55
CA GLU A 769 41.83 15.72 -16.72
C GLU A 769 42.57 14.64 -17.50
N VAL A 770 42.16 14.35 -18.74
CA VAL A 770 42.87 13.39 -19.60
C VAL A 770 44.30 13.88 -19.92
N LYS A 771 44.48 15.18 -20.19
CA LYS A 771 45.81 15.77 -20.41
C LYS A 771 46.71 15.64 -19.19
N LYS A 772 46.20 15.86 -17.97
CA LYS A 772 46.98 15.67 -16.73
C LYS A 772 47.56 14.27 -16.60
N VAL A 773 46.87 13.25 -17.13
CA VAL A 773 47.31 11.85 -17.07
C VAL A 773 48.27 11.50 -18.21
N LEU A 774 48.07 12.08 -19.40
CA LEU A 774 48.86 11.78 -20.60
C LEU A 774 50.18 12.57 -20.71
N GLY A 775 50.41 13.56 -19.83
CA GLY A 775 51.60 14.42 -19.84
C GLY A 775 51.36 15.71 -20.61
#